data_AF-A0A0Q6A3B0-F1
#
_entry.id   AF-A0A0Q6A3B0-F1
#
_cell.length_a   1.000
_cell.length_b   1.000
_cell.length_c   1.000
_cell.angle_alpha   90.00
_cell.angle_beta   90.00
_cell.angle_gamma   90.00
#
_symmetry.space_group_name_H-M   'P 1'
#
loop_
_entity.id
_entity.type
_entity.pdbx_description
1 polymer ?
#
loop_
_entity_poly.entity_id
_entity_poly.type
_entity_poly.pdbx_seq_one_letter_code
_entity_poly.pdbx_strand_id
1 'polypeptide(L)'
;MRKSGSEWRKWDLHFHTPSSYDYKNKGITNQEIIDILISNNIEVVAITDHHYIDVDRIKELQRLGNGKVTILPGIEFRAELGGSESIHYIGIFSEKSDIYDIWIKIQSKCGITAKDIQDKGGDNNIYCDFKETCDLIHSLGGLVSVHAGSKTNTVENITNSLPYKMAQKKELVLGYIDIYELGQENDQNDYNSIVFPAINQRLPMIICSDNHDIKNYIPKQSLWIKAEPTFEGLKHIIYEPQDRVKIQNHKPDFKEDKLIIDSVKYISNNNLFNSATIHLNKNLNVIIGGKSSGKSILLYNIAKTLEMDDEVSKITNINGDEKYNFREKDKDFDFEVTTLSGATKRLYDGENSIITNIKYIPQNYLSKLAEPTENKKGNELLKYVRGLLLESPEHYEKYNEFLYNIRSNDELRNDIIDNYFKIKNYISEKEKELKELGNEEALKKSIESNSKRIEELKKGLGLSEEQIKEYNLKKEQLEVINSEINKTNEDYKRITGFNTEVINALQELKSRKALIEKSINKEEVKSLFNSKFDFIEQKFDELTSFRDLLKIEEKRFVNDNLFKTIYNNYAERRHGINKDLEEYQKNEQIRVETSKIEKTVSDDKITLQKTQKLKDEIILNKQELQKEKEKLFKLYTDNFNEYPKIVEILKERASLTEEDKLIIEGSAKFNASKFNKRIRSISDLRSFPENNYPLFKEKEDLILFDNNTHLNQIKELFSSIVEKQDFVLNSENRRNPANAVKVLLDDYFVDYWETLYDGDKMDKMSTGKASFVILMLIIGLSNSNAPILLDQPEDNLDNRSITKDLVEYLRKKKLERQIILVTHNANVVVNADAENIIIAHQKGQNDKETSSIYTFDYINGAIEETKQYDKSEKDLLKSMGIREHIADIVEGGEEAFRKREKKYGFKS
;
A
#
# COMPACT_ATOMS: atom_id res chain seq x y z
N MET A 1 -19.59 34.34 13.88
CA MET A 1 -19.43 33.49 12.69
C MET A 1 -18.44 32.38 13.02
N ARG A 2 -18.66 31.18 12.48
CA ARG A 2 -17.70 30.08 12.54
C ARG A 2 -16.41 30.55 11.86
N LYS A 3 -15.26 30.49 12.54
CA LYS A 3 -13.95 30.87 12.00
C LYS A 3 -13.19 29.60 11.64
N SER A 4 -13.27 29.15 10.39
CA SER A 4 -12.57 27.96 9.86
C SER A 4 -11.58 28.34 8.74
N GLY A 5 -11.23 29.62 8.63
CA GLY A 5 -10.34 30.15 7.60
C GLY A 5 -11.00 30.26 6.22
N SER A 6 -10.19 30.24 5.15
CA SER A 6 -10.68 30.39 3.77
C SER A 6 -11.58 29.20 3.38
N GLU A 7 -12.80 29.47 2.92
CA GLU A 7 -13.74 28.44 2.46
C GLU A 7 -14.34 28.81 1.11
N TRP A 8 -14.74 27.79 0.35
CA TRP A 8 -15.48 27.96 -0.91
C TRP A 8 -16.87 28.53 -0.66
N ARG A 9 -17.10 29.73 -1.21
CA ARG A 9 -18.36 30.48 -1.15
C ARG A 9 -18.77 30.91 -2.55
N LYS A 10 -20.06 31.19 -2.78
CA LYS A 10 -20.53 31.74 -4.05
C LYS A 10 -20.45 33.26 -4.05
N TRP A 11 -19.84 33.82 -5.08
CA TRP A 11 -19.61 35.25 -5.24
C TRP A 11 -20.21 35.73 -6.56
N ASP A 12 -20.64 36.98 -6.61
CA ASP A 12 -21.08 37.65 -7.85
C ASP A 12 -20.48 39.05 -7.94
N LEU A 13 -19.44 39.20 -8.76
CA LEU A 13 -18.60 40.40 -8.77
C LEU A 13 -19.00 41.42 -9.85
N HIS A 14 -20.15 41.21 -10.49
CA HIS A 14 -20.71 42.12 -11.49
C HIS A 14 -22.24 42.11 -11.39
N PHE A 15 -22.79 43.13 -10.72
CA PHE A 15 -24.21 43.24 -10.41
C PHE A 15 -24.69 44.69 -10.45
N HIS A 16 -25.77 44.96 -11.18
CA HIS A 16 -26.38 46.28 -11.26
C HIS A 16 -27.57 46.40 -10.32
N THR A 17 -27.88 47.62 -9.93
CA THR A 17 -29.02 47.98 -9.10
C THR A 17 -29.92 48.95 -9.86
N PRO A 18 -31.09 49.33 -9.30
CA PRO A 18 -31.92 50.39 -9.86
C PRO A 18 -31.21 51.73 -10.12
N SER A 19 -30.00 51.92 -9.58
CA SER A 19 -29.20 53.11 -9.81
C SER A 19 -28.48 53.09 -11.18
N SER A 20 -28.21 51.93 -11.79
CA SER A 20 -27.76 51.84 -13.19
C SER A 20 -28.86 52.25 -14.16
N TYR A 21 -28.57 53.05 -15.20
CA TYR A 21 -29.57 53.64 -16.10
C TYR A 21 -30.45 52.60 -16.83
N ASP A 22 -29.93 51.42 -17.12
CA ASP A 22 -30.55 50.34 -17.88
C ASP A 22 -31.17 49.21 -17.02
N TYR A 23 -31.15 49.36 -15.70
CA TYR A 23 -31.80 48.42 -14.80
C TYR A 23 -33.31 48.33 -15.05
N LYS A 24 -33.82 47.13 -15.32
CA LYS A 24 -35.18 46.93 -15.84
C LYS A 24 -36.27 47.25 -14.83
N ASN A 25 -36.05 46.88 -13.56
CA ASN A 25 -37.04 47.01 -12.50
C ASN A 25 -36.64 48.07 -11.47
N LYS A 26 -36.96 49.33 -11.73
CA LYS A 26 -36.62 50.46 -10.85
C LYS A 26 -37.37 50.47 -9.51
N GLY A 27 -38.45 49.70 -9.38
CA GLY A 27 -39.30 49.66 -8.18
C GLY A 27 -38.87 48.65 -7.11
N ILE A 28 -37.81 47.87 -7.36
CA ILE A 28 -37.32 46.87 -6.40
C ILE A 28 -36.68 47.55 -5.17
N THR A 29 -36.98 47.04 -3.99
CA THR A 29 -36.41 47.52 -2.73
C THR A 29 -35.04 46.91 -2.46
N ASN A 30 -34.22 47.59 -1.67
CA ASN A 30 -32.91 47.08 -1.24
C ASN A 30 -33.04 45.79 -0.39
N GLN A 31 -34.14 45.64 0.35
CA GLN A 31 -34.41 44.41 1.12
C GLN A 31 -34.67 43.22 0.19
N GLU A 32 -35.49 43.39 -0.85
CA GLU A 32 -35.75 42.33 -1.83
C GLU A 32 -34.46 41.90 -2.55
N ILE A 33 -33.55 42.83 -2.85
CA ILE A 33 -32.23 42.50 -3.43
C ILE A 33 -31.47 41.55 -2.51
N ILE A 34 -31.33 41.91 -1.23
CA ILE A 34 -30.60 41.08 -0.25
C ILE A 34 -31.27 39.72 -0.05
N ASP A 35 -32.59 39.67 0.07
CA ASP A 35 -33.31 38.41 0.29
C ASP A 35 -33.14 37.44 -0.89
N ILE A 36 -33.16 37.95 -2.13
CA ILE A 36 -32.93 37.12 -3.32
C ILE A 36 -31.49 36.62 -3.38
N LEU A 37 -30.49 37.47 -3.08
CA LEU A 37 -29.09 37.05 -3.03
C LEU A 37 -28.85 35.93 -2.00
N ILE A 38 -29.42 36.09 -0.79
CA ILE A 38 -29.36 35.06 0.26
C ILE A 38 -30.01 33.76 -0.19
N SER A 39 -31.20 33.83 -0.82
CA SER A 39 -31.89 32.63 -1.31
C SER A 39 -31.11 31.87 -2.38
N ASN A 40 -30.23 32.56 -3.10
CA ASN A 40 -29.31 31.97 -4.09
C ASN A 40 -27.96 31.55 -3.49
N ASN A 41 -27.77 31.67 -2.18
CA ASN A 41 -26.54 31.40 -1.44
C ASN A 41 -25.33 32.24 -1.90
N ILE A 42 -25.57 33.49 -2.32
CA ILE A 42 -24.49 34.43 -2.62
C ILE A 42 -23.99 35.05 -1.32
N GLU A 43 -22.71 34.92 -1.03
CA GLU A 43 -22.08 35.46 0.19
C GLU A 43 -21.36 36.79 -0.05
N VAL A 44 -20.97 37.07 -1.29
CA VAL A 44 -20.35 38.34 -1.68
C VAL A 44 -20.94 38.82 -3.00
N VAL A 45 -21.34 40.09 -3.06
CA VAL A 45 -21.73 40.76 -4.29
C VAL A 45 -21.00 42.08 -4.46
N ALA A 46 -20.53 42.40 -5.67
CA ALA A 46 -20.04 43.73 -6.01
C ALA A 46 -21.11 44.52 -6.75
N ILE A 47 -21.43 45.72 -6.26
CA ILE A 47 -22.40 46.62 -6.89
C ILE A 47 -21.65 47.48 -7.90
N THR A 48 -21.93 47.29 -9.19
CA THR A 48 -21.12 47.81 -10.30
C THR A 48 -21.98 48.59 -11.29
N ASP A 49 -22.80 49.52 -10.79
CA ASP A 49 -23.65 50.36 -11.63
C ASP A 49 -22.82 51.14 -12.68
N HIS A 50 -23.38 51.34 -13.87
CA HIS A 50 -22.69 52.02 -14.96
C HIS A 50 -22.36 53.47 -14.60
N HIS A 51 -21.08 53.82 -14.63
CA HIS A 51 -20.56 55.19 -14.44
C HIS A 51 -21.00 55.90 -13.14
N TYR A 52 -21.55 55.16 -12.17
CA TYR A 52 -22.15 55.76 -10.98
C TYR A 52 -21.94 54.89 -9.74
N ILE A 53 -21.58 55.53 -8.62
CA ILE A 53 -21.56 54.89 -7.29
C ILE A 53 -22.67 55.52 -6.46
N ASP A 54 -23.75 54.79 -6.25
CA ASP A 54 -24.82 55.19 -5.34
C ASP A 54 -24.41 54.93 -3.88
N VAL A 55 -23.73 55.92 -3.29
CA VAL A 55 -23.17 55.83 -1.93
C VAL A 55 -24.24 55.46 -0.90
N ASP A 56 -25.44 56.04 -1.00
CA ASP A 56 -26.51 55.83 -0.01
C ASP A 56 -27.12 54.44 -0.16
N ARG A 57 -27.39 53.99 -1.40
CA ARG A 57 -27.90 52.64 -1.66
C ARG A 57 -26.90 51.58 -1.23
N ILE A 58 -25.61 51.73 -1.58
CA ILE A 58 -24.58 50.75 -1.20
C ILE A 58 -24.45 50.66 0.32
N LYS A 59 -24.45 51.80 1.04
CA LYS A 59 -24.44 51.81 2.52
C LYS A 59 -25.68 51.14 3.10
N GLU A 60 -26.85 51.34 2.51
CA GLU A 60 -28.06 50.66 2.95
C GLU A 60 -27.97 49.14 2.70
N LEU A 61 -27.52 48.70 1.53
CA LEU A 61 -27.30 47.30 1.22
C LEU A 61 -26.29 46.66 2.17
N GLN A 62 -25.18 47.34 2.47
CA GLN A 62 -24.19 46.90 3.47
C GLN A 62 -24.83 46.71 4.86
N ARG A 63 -25.69 47.63 5.28
CA ARG A 63 -26.42 47.53 6.55
C ARG A 63 -27.41 46.34 6.56
N LEU A 64 -28.16 46.15 5.48
CA LEU A 64 -29.16 45.08 5.36
C LEU A 64 -28.51 43.69 5.21
N GLY A 65 -27.40 43.61 4.48
CA GLY A 65 -26.62 42.40 4.26
C GLY A 65 -25.68 42.03 5.41
N ASN A 66 -25.46 42.91 6.39
CA ASN A 66 -24.47 42.70 7.46
C ASN A 66 -24.61 41.31 8.13
N GLY A 67 -23.52 40.54 8.09
CA GLY A 67 -23.45 39.19 8.63
C GLY A 67 -24.13 38.10 7.79
N LYS A 68 -24.66 38.44 6.60
CA LYS A 68 -25.36 37.53 5.68
C LYS A 68 -24.76 37.55 4.27
N VAL A 69 -24.55 38.74 3.70
CA VAL A 69 -23.97 38.97 2.37
C VAL A 69 -23.06 40.20 2.46
N THR A 70 -21.81 40.05 2.04
CA THR A 70 -20.87 41.17 1.94
C THR A 70 -21.12 41.94 0.66
N ILE A 71 -21.28 43.26 0.79
CA ILE A 71 -21.51 44.16 -0.34
C ILE A 71 -20.22 44.95 -0.59
N LEU A 72 -19.59 44.67 -1.74
CA LEU A 72 -18.41 45.40 -2.22
C LEU A 72 -18.87 46.60 -3.06
N PRO A 73 -18.41 47.83 -2.74
CA PRO A 73 -18.62 48.97 -3.62
C PRO A 73 -17.85 48.77 -4.93
N GLY A 74 -18.49 49.09 -6.05
CA GLY A 74 -17.85 49.07 -7.34
C GLY A 74 -18.51 50.02 -8.32
N ILE A 75 -18.00 50.02 -9.54
CA ILE A 75 -18.47 50.84 -10.66
C ILE A 75 -18.02 50.20 -11.95
N GLU A 76 -18.88 50.19 -12.95
CA GLU A 76 -18.52 49.78 -14.29
C GLU A 76 -18.24 50.98 -15.18
N PHE A 77 -17.11 50.92 -15.90
CA PHE A 77 -16.63 51.92 -16.81
C PHE A 77 -16.64 51.42 -18.26
N ARG A 78 -16.51 52.38 -19.17
CA ARG A 78 -16.44 52.18 -20.62
C ARG A 78 -15.23 52.92 -21.15
N ALA A 79 -14.40 52.25 -21.96
CA ALA A 79 -13.24 52.84 -22.61
C ALA A 79 -13.22 52.51 -24.12
N GLU A 80 -12.46 53.29 -24.89
CA GLU A 80 -12.19 53.02 -26.30
C GLU A 80 -10.69 52.72 -26.49
N LEU A 81 -10.35 51.49 -26.90
CA LEU A 81 -8.96 51.06 -27.10
C LEU A 81 -8.65 50.68 -28.56
N GLY A 82 -9.32 51.33 -29.52
CA GLY A 82 -9.04 51.16 -30.96
C GLY A 82 -9.48 49.81 -31.55
N GLY A 83 -10.46 49.15 -30.92
CA GLY A 83 -11.21 48.00 -31.44
C GLY A 83 -12.50 48.40 -32.16
N SER A 84 -13.28 47.42 -32.63
CA SER A 84 -14.59 47.67 -33.28
C SER A 84 -15.72 48.01 -32.30
N GLU A 85 -15.53 47.72 -31.01
CA GLU A 85 -16.47 47.96 -29.93
C GLU A 85 -15.77 48.65 -28.76
N SER A 86 -16.54 49.29 -27.88
CA SER A 86 -16.05 49.80 -26.60
C SER A 86 -15.61 48.65 -25.68
N ILE A 87 -14.85 48.94 -24.62
CA ILE A 87 -14.47 47.94 -23.63
C ILE A 87 -15.10 48.28 -22.29
N HIS A 88 -15.68 47.28 -21.64
CA HIS A 88 -16.23 47.40 -20.30
C HIS A 88 -15.26 46.81 -19.26
N TYR A 89 -15.06 47.56 -18.18
CA TYR A 89 -14.18 47.19 -17.08
C TYR A 89 -14.69 47.76 -15.77
N ILE A 90 -14.38 47.08 -14.68
CA ILE A 90 -15.00 47.30 -13.38
C ILE A 90 -13.91 47.66 -12.38
N GLY A 91 -14.16 48.72 -11.60
CA GLY A 91 -13.42 48.98 -10.36
C GLY A 91 -14.18 48.41 -9.17
N ILE A 92 -13.53 47.56 -8.36
CA ILE A 92 -14.09 47.00 -7.12
C ILE A 92 -13.26 47.49 -5.94
N PHE A 93 -13.93 47.90 -4.86
CA PHE A 93 -13.30 48.49 -3.68
C PHE A 93 -13.67 47.73 -2.40
N SER A 94 -12.93 48.03 -1.32
CA SER A 94 -13.21 47.41 -0.02
C SER A 94 -14.54 47.85 0.57
N GLU A 95 -15.23 46.91 1.20
CA GLU A 95 -16.41 47.15 2.03
C GLU A 95 -16.14 48.09 3.22
N LYS A 96 -14.87 48.25 3.60
CA LYS A 96 -14.42 49.12 4.71
C LYS A 96 -13.94 50.49 4.24
N SER A 97 -13.94 50.74 2.93
CA SER A 97 -13.44 52.00 2.36
C SER A 97 -14.41 53.16 2.58
N ASP A 98 -13.89 54.39 2.52
CA ASP A 98 -14.74 55.58 2.46
C ASP A 98 -15.29 55.74 1.04
N ILE A 99 -16.48 55.15 0.82
CA ILE A 99 -17.17 55.13 -0.48
C ILE A 99 -17.42 56.56 -1.00
N TYR A 100 -17.64 57.53 -0.11
CA TYR A 100 -17.91 58.91 -0.50
C TYR A 100 -16.65 59.58 -1.08
N ASP A 101 -15.50 59.40 -0.42
CA ASP A 101 -14.22 59.91 -0.91
C ASP A 101 -13.81 59.23 -2.24
N ILE A 102 -14.00 57.91 -2.34
CA ILE A 102 -13.79 57.16 -3.59
C ILE A 102 -14.64 57.74 -4.72
N TRP A 103 -15.94 57.90 -4.49
CA TRP A 103 -16.87 58.42 -5.49
C TRP A 103 -16.52 59.84 -5.93
N ILE A 104 -16.14 60.73 -5.02
CA ILE A 104 -15.69 62.10 -5.37
C ILE A 104 -14.46 62.08 -6.28
N LYS A 105 -13.46 61.27 -5.94
CA LYS A 105 -12.22 61.21 -6.70
C LYS A 105 -12.44 60.61 -8.09
N ILE A 106 -13.24 59.55 -8.17
CA ILE A 106 -13.59 58.90 -9.43
C ILE A 106 -14.40 59.84 -10.33
N GLN A 107 -15.50 60.41 -9.83
CA GLN A 107 -16.38 61.23 -10.67
C GLN A 107 -15.68 62.46 -11.24
N SER A 108 -14.77 63.06 -10.46
CA SER A 108 -14.00 64.25 -10.83
C SER A 108 -12.90 63.93 -11.84
N LYS A 109 -12.06 62.92 -11.57
CA LYS A 109 -10.92 62.60 -12.44
C LYS A 109 -11.31 61.87 -13.71
N CYS A 110 -12.38 61.08 -13.70
CA CYS A 110 -12.84 60.36 -14.88
C CYS A 110 -13.81 61.20 -15.75
N GLY A 111 -14.20 62.40 -15.30
CA GLY A 111 -15.12 63.27 -16.05
C GLY A 111 -16.49 62.64 -16.26
N ILE A 112 -17.06 62.12 -15.16
CA ILE A 112 -18.36 61.44 -15.10
C ILE A 112 -19.29 62.06 -14.05
N THR A 113 -19.15 63.37 -13.80
CA THR A 113 -20.15 64.09 -13.00
C THR A 113 -21.50 64.09 -13.72
N ALA A 114 -22.59 64.32 -12.98
CA ALA A 114 -23.93 64.42 -13.59
C ALA A 114 -23.99 65.45 -14.73
N LYS A 115 -23.19 66.52 -14.64
CA LYS A 115 -23.06 67.51 -15.70
C LYS A 115 -22.27 66.97 -16.89
N ASP A 116 -21.17 66.27 -16.68
CA ASP A 116 -20.39 65.67 -17.77
C ASP A 116 -21.21 64.65 -18.57
N ILE A 117 -22.01 63.84 -17.87
CA ILE A 117 -22.92 62.87 -18.49
C ILE A 117 -23.96 63.59 -19.36
N GLN A 118 -24.54 64.67 -18.86
CA GLN A 118 -25.49 65.50 -19.62
C GLN A 118 -24.81 66.16 -20.84
N ASP A 119 -23.64 66.76 -20.65
CA ASP A 119 -22.89 67.47 -21.70
C ASP A 119 -22.43 66.53 -22.83
N LYS A 120 -22.15 65.26 -22.51
CA LYS A 120 -21.81 64.20 -23.47
C LYS A 120 -23.03 63.50 -24.08
N GLY A 121 -24.26 63.90 -23.73
CA GLY A 121 -25.49 63.38 -24.33
C GLY A 121 -26.02 62.08 -23.74
N GLY A 122 -25.70 61.79 -22.48
CA GLY A 122 -26.20 60.64 -21.70
C GLY A 122 -25.16 59.55 -21.46
N ASP A 123 -25.49 58.60 -20.58
CA ASP A 123 -24.59 57.55 -20.08
C ASP A 123 -23.94 56.70 -21.18
N ASN A 124 -24.64 56.49 -22.30
CA ASN A 124 -24.12 55.71 -23.43
C ASN A 124 -22.93 56.35 -24.16
N ASN A 125 -22.68 57.65 -23.98
CA ASN A 125 -21.60 58.37 -24.66
C ASN A 125 -20.42 58.68 -23.73
N ILE A 126 -20.39 58.09 -22.54
CA ILE A 126 -19.31 58.27 -21.59
C ILE A 126 -18.18 57.29 -21.89
N TYR A 127 -16.99 57.83 -22.09
CA TYR A 127 -15.75 57.07 -22.24
C TYR A 127 -14.71 57.63 -21.27
N CYS A 128 -14.08 56.73 -20.53
CA CYS A 128 -12.99 57.01 -19.60
C CYS A 128 -11.66 56.58 -20.24
N ASP A 129 -10.58 57.29 -19.91
CA ASP A 129 -9.24 56.80 -20.27
C ASP A 129 -8.93 55.55 -19.44
N PHE A 130 -8.65 54.44 -20.12
CA PHE A 130 -8.47 53.15 -19.46
C PHE A 130 -7.29 53.16 -18.48
N LYS A 131 -6.12 53.65 -18.91
CA LYS A 131 -4.89 53.57 -18.11
C LYS A 131 -4.98 54.48 -16.90
N GLU A 132 -5.37 55.74 -17.10
CA GLU A 132 -5.51 56.71 -16.01
C GLU A 132 -6.57 56.28 -15.00
N THR A 133 -7.67 55.67 -15.47
CA THR A 133 -8.72 55.17 -14.59
C THR A 133 -8.25 53.95 -13.79
N CYS A 134 -7.57 52.99 -14.42
CA CYS A 134 -7.01 51.83 -13.72
C CYS A 134 -5.97 52.25 -12.66
N ASP A 135 -5.04 53.16 -13.01
CA ASP A 135 -4.09 53.73 -12.05
C ASP A 135 -4.81 54.41 -10.88
N LEU A 136 -5.91 55.13 -11.17
CA LEU A 136 -6.73 55.73 -10.12
C LEU A 136 -7.37 54.67 -9.22
N ILE A 137 -8.00 53.63 -9.78
CA ILE A 137 -8.61 52.53 -9.03
C ILE A 137 -7.57 51.88 -8.11
N HIS A 138 -6.39 51.53 -8.63
CA HIS A 138 -5.31 50.94 -7.85
C HIS A 138 -4.78 51.88 -6.76
N SER A 139 -4.65 53.19 -7.05
CA SER A 139 -4.22 54.19 -6.06
C SER A 139 -5.22 54.37 -4.90
N LEU A 140 -6.50 54.07 -5.16
CA LEU A 140 -7.57 54.03 -4.17
C LEU A 140 -7.68 52.67 -3.46
N GLY A 141 -6.80 51.73 -3.79
CA GLY A 141 -6.76 50.39 -3.22
C GLY A 141 -7.80 49.42 -3.80
N GLY A 142 -8.41 49.75 -4.93
CA GLY A 142 -9.35 48.90 -5.65
C GLY A 142 -8.68 47.86 -6.56
N LEU A 143 -9.49 46.97 -7.12
CA LEU A 143 -9.10 45.99 -8.14
C LEU A 143 -9.84 46.25 -9.45
N VAL A 144 -9.21 45.89 -10.57
CA VAL A 144 -9.73 46.03 -11.92
C VAL A 144 -10.11 44.66 -12.50
N SER A 145 -11.40 44.49 -12.80
CA SER A 145 -11.89 43.35 -13.59
C SER A 145 -12.22 43.82 -15.02
N VAL A 146 -11.96 43.00 -16.03
CA VAL A 146 -12.27 43.34 -17.42
C VAL A 146 -12.99 42.21 -18.14
N HIS A 147 -13.88 42.58 -19.07
CA HIS A 147 -14.58 41.62 -19.91
C HIS A 147 -13.61 40.90 -20.85
N ALA A 148 -13.74 39.58 -20.91
CA ALA A 148 -12.86 38.67 -21.64
C ALA A 148 -13.64 37.51 -22.28
N GLY A 149 -12.95 36.82 -23.19
CA GLY A 149 -13.45 35.65 -23.92
C GLY A 149 -14.58 36.01 -24.88
N SER A 150 -15.64 35.22 -24.82
CA SER A 150 -16.86 35.36 -25.62
C SER A 150 -17.80 36.47 -25.18
N LYS A 151 -17.44 37.25 -24.13
CA LYS A 151 -18.22 38.40 -23.70
C LYS A 151 -18.20 39.49 -24.81
N THR A 152 -19.19 40.38 -24.82
CA THR A 152 -19.14 41.57 -25.69
C THR A 152 -18.24 42.64 -25.06
N ASN A 153 -17.78 43.63 -25.84
CA ASN A 153 -16.95 44.73 -25.33
C ASN A 153 -15.63 44.31 -24.64
N THR A 154 -14.85 43.43 -25.26
CA THR A 154 -13.65 42.81 -24.64
C THR A 154 -12.31 43.38 -25.10
N VAL A 155 -11.26 43.13 -24.31
CA VAL A 155 -9.86 43.49 -24.64
C VAL A 155 -9.36 42.72 -25.88
N GLU A 156 -10.00 41.61 -26.23
CA GLU A 156 -9.66 40.78 -27.38
C GLU A 156 -9.93 41.44 -28.71
N ASN A 157 -10.92 42.34 -28.77
CA ASN A 157 -11.33 43.06 -29.97
C ASN A 157 -10.33 44.16 -30.38
N ILE A 158 -9.26 44.38 -29.61
CA ILE A 158 -8.14 45.24 -29.99
C ILE A 158 -7.42 44.60 -31.20
N THR A 159 -7.29 45.39 -32.27
CA THR A 159 -6.73 44.93 -33.56
C THR A 159 -5.27 44.48 -33.46
N ASN A 160 -4.97 43.23 -33.83
CA ASN A 160 -3.62 42.64 -33.82
C ASN A 160 -2.77 42.96 -35.07
N SER A 161 -3.19 43.92 -35.90
CA SER A 161 -2.63 44.14 -37.25
C SER A 161 -1.19 44.67 -37.27
N LEU A 162 -0.65 45.11 -36.12
CA LEU A 162 0.69 45.69 -35.99
C LEU A 162 1.38 45.14 -34.73
N PRO A 163 2.69 44.82 -34.76
CA PRO A 163 3.45 44.35 -33.60
C PRO A 163 3.36 45.28 -32.38
N TYR A 164 3.30 46.59 -32.60
CA TYR A 164 3.09 47.60 -31.56
C TYR A 164 1.76 47.40 -30.81
N LYS A 165 0.67 47.04 -31.50
CA LYS A 165 -0.65 46.82 -30.86
C LYS A 165 -0.68 45.53 -30.04
N MET A 166 0.07 44.50 -30.45
CA MET A 166 0.26 43.28 -29.66
C MET A 166 1.06 43.56 -28.38
N ALA A 167 2.10 44.39 -28.47
CA ALA A 167 2.87 44.83 -27.30
C ALA A 167 2.02 45.68 -26.35
N GLN A 168 1.20 46.59 -26.88
CA GLN A 168 0.25 47.40 -26.12
C GLN A 168 -0.78 46.53 -25.39
N LYS A 169 -1.32 45.49 -26.03
CA LYS A 169 -2.24 44.55 -25.39
C LYS A 169 -1.58 43.80 -24.22
N LYS A 170 -0.33 43.37 -24.39
CA LYS A 170 0.45 42.73 -23.32
C LYS A 170 0.75 43.70 -22.16
N GLU A 171 1.08 44.95 -22.47
CA GLU A 171 1.31 46.02 -21.48
C GLU A 171 0.03 46.29 -20.67
N LEU A 172 -1.13 46.40 -21.33
CA LEU A 172 -2.42 46.62 -20.67
C LEU A 172 -2.75 45.51 -19.67
N VAL A 173 -2.54 44.26 -20.08
CA VAL A 173 -2.84 43.08 -19.23
C VAL A 173 -1.90 42.99 -18.03
N LEU A 174 -0.60 43.17 -18.24
CA LEU A 174 0.39 43.01 -17.16
C LEU A 174 0.45 44.21 -16.20
N GLY A 175 0.00 45.39 -16.65
CA GLY A 175 0.10 46.63 -15.87
C GLY A 175 -1.18 47.05 -15.15
N TYR A 176 -2.36 46.67 -15.65
CA TYR A 176 -3.61 47.32 -15.22
C TYR A 176 -4.77 46.37 -14.88
N ILE A 177 -4.72 45.10 -15.34
CA ILE A 177 -5.84 44.16 -15.19
C ILE A 177 -5.50 43.15 -14.09
N ASP A 178 -6.38 43.05 -13.09
CA ASP A 178 -6.22 42.10 -11.99
C ASP A 178 -7.03 40.82 -12.22
N ILE A 179 -8.20 40.92 -12.85
CA ILE A 179 -9.17 39.83 -13.00
C ILE A 179 -9.78 39.82 -14.42
N TYR A 180 -9.97 38.63 -14.98
CA TYR A 180 -10.74 38.43 -16.22
C TYR A 180 -12.14 37.92 -15.95
N GLU A 181 -13.15 38.62 -16.47
CA GLU A 181 -14.54 38.19 -16.44
C GLU A 181 -14.93 37.53 -17.77
N LEU A 182 -15.19 36.24 -17.74
CA LEU A 182 -15.49 35.43 -18.91
C LEU A 182 -16.96 35.47 -19.31
N GLY A 183 -17.23 35.33 -20.61
CA GLY A 183 -18.59 35.19 -21.14
C GLY A 183 -19.20 33.80 -20.90
N GLN A 184 -18.38 32.75 -20.98
CA GLN A 184 -18.75 31.35 -20.79
C GLN A 184 -17.61 30.54 -20.15
N GLU A 185 -17.95 29.44 -19.48
CA GLU A 185 -16.99 28.58 -18.78
C GLU A 185 -15.89 28.01 -19.69
N ASN A 186 -16.25 27.66 -20.94
CA ASN A 186 -15.32 27.04 -21.90
C ASN A 186 -14.20 27.97 -22.36
N ASP A 187 -14.34 29.29 -22.20
CA ASP A 187 -13.31 30.27 -22.58
C ASP A 187 -12.01 30.08 -21.77
N GLN A 188 -12.09 29.44 -20.59
CA GLN A 188 -10.93 29.10 -19.77
C GLN A 188 -9.89 28.26 -20.53
N ASN A 189 -10.32 27.42 -21.47
CA ASN A 189 -9.41 26.53 -22.21
C ASN A 189 -8.43 27.30 -23.09
N ASP A 190 -8.92 28.30 -23.83
CA ASP A 190 -8.10 29.13 -24.72
C ASP A 190 -7.15 30.01 -23.89
N TYR A 191 -7.63 30.55 -22.77
CA TYR A 191 -6.80 31.32 -21.85
C TYR A 191 -5.67 30.49 -21.24
N ASN A 192 -5.97 29.28 -20.78
CA ASN A 192 -5.00 28.38 -20.18
C ASN A 192 -3.95 27.86 -21.18
N SER A 193 -4.34 27.61 -22.43
CA SER A 193 -3.48 26.99 -23.44
C SER A 193 -2.72 28.00 -24.31
N ILE A 194 -3.26 29.21 -24.50
CA ILE A 194 -2.72 30.21 -25.43
C ILE A 194 -2.32 31.49 -24.70
N VAL A 195 -3.25 32.13 -23.97
CA VAL A 195 -3.05 33.48 -23.44
C VAL A 195 -2.02 33.50 -22.31
N PHE A 196 -2.23 32.72 -21.24
CA PHE A 196 -1.34 32.71 -20.08
C PHE A 196 0.09 32.25 -20.41
N PRO A 197 0.31 31.21 -21.24
CA PRO A 197 1.65 30.88 -21.72
C PRO A 197 2.33 32.02 -22.51
N ALA A 198 1.57 32.79 -23.31
CA ALA A 198 2.14 33.88 -24.10
C ALA A 198 2.52 35.12 -23.27
N ILE A 199 1.77 35.40 -22.19
CA ILE A 199 2.07 36.52 -21.29
C ILE A 199 2.99 36.12 -20.12
N ASN A 200 3.20 34.83 -19.88
CA ASN A 200 3.97 34.26 -18.76
C ASN A 200 3.44 34.71 -17.39
N GLN A 201 2.13 34.85 -17.29
CA GLN A 201 1.42 35.21 -16.07
C GLN A 201 0.00 34.61 -16.15
N ARG A 202 -0.46 34.04 -15.04
CA ARG A 202 -1.84 33.58 -14.89
C ARG A 202 -2.60 34.62 -14.11
N LEU A 203 -3.79 34.98 -14.59
CA LEU A 203 -4.72 35.86 -13.89
C LEU A 203 -5.96 35.07 -13.47
N PRO A 204 -6.63 35.48 -12.37
CA PRO A 204 -7.94 34.96 -12.00
C PRO A 204 -8.94 35.10 -13.15
N MET A 205 -9.72 34.04 -13.38
CA MET A 205 -10.83 34.04 -14.31
C MET A 205 -12.13 33.83 -13.54
N ILE A 206 -13.08 34.74 -13.70
CA ILE A 206 -14.37 34.72 -13.02
C ILE A 206 -15.51 34.68 -14.04
N ILE A 207 -16.70 34.33 -13.60
CA ILE A 207 -17.94 34.49 -14.35
C ILE A 207 -18.97 35.13 -13.43
N CYS A 208 -19.67 36.15 -13.91
CA CYS A 208 -20.61 36.91 -13.08
C CYS A 208 -21.98 36.98 -13.75
N SER A 209 -22.97 37.43 -12.98
CA SER A 209 -24.35 37.45 -13.46
C SER A 209 -24.61 38.56 -14.47
N ASP A 210 -23.91 39.70 -14.34
CA ASP A 210 -24.17 40.90 -15.15
C ASP A 210 -25.67 41.28 -15.04
N ASN A 211 -26.21 41.17 -13.82
CA ASN A 211 -27.64 41.17 -13.60
C ASN A 211 -28.22 42.59 -13.63
N HIS A 212 -29.27 42.75 -14.45
CA HIS A 212 -30.03 43.99 -14.64
C HIS A 212 -31.50 43.87 -14.17
N ASP A 213 -31.84 42.75 -13.54
CA ASP A 213 -33.17 42.46 -12.99
C ASP A 213 -33.10 41.31 -11.98
N ILE A 214 -33.08 41.65 -10.69
CA ILE A 214 -32.91 40.68 -9.61
C ILE A 214 -34.10 39.71 -9.50
N LYS A 215 -35.31 40.07 -9.99
CA LYS A 215 -36.45 39.14 -9.98
C LYS A 215 -36.24 37.94 -10.90
N ASN A 216 -35.36 38.09 -11.89
CA ASN A 216 -34.96 37.04 -12.82
C ASN A 216 -33.47 36.69 -12.63
N TYR A 217 -32.98 36.71 -11.37
CA TYR A 217 -31.60 36.40 -11.06
C TYR A 217 -31.28 34.92 -11.33
N ILE A 218 -30.59 34.67 -12.43
CA ILE A 218 -30.11 33.34 -12.83
C ILE A 218 -28.64 33.51 -13.25
N PRO A 219 -27.66 33.19 -12.39
CA PRO A 219 -26.26 33.26 -12.77
C PRO A 219 -25.98 32.22 -13.87
N LYS A 220 -25.17 32.60 -14.87
CA LYS A 220 -24.81 31.73 -16.01
C LYS A 220 -24.17 30.41 -15.57
N GLN A 221 -23.36 30.48 -14.52
CA GLN A 221 -22.67 29.38 -13.86
C GLN A 221 -22.32 29.84 -12.43
N SER A 222 -22.13 28.91 -11.49
CA SER A 222 -21.71 29.30 -10.13
C SER A 222 -20.22 29.64 -10.10
N LEU A 223 -19.90 30.85 -9.63
CA LEU A 223 -18.54 31.29 -9.30
C LEU A 223 -18.24 30.98 -7.84
N TRP A 224 -17.33 30.04 -7.62
CA TRP A 224 -16.82 29.70 -6.30
C TRP A 224 -15.49 30.39 -6.06
N ILE A 225 -15.39 31.13 -4.95
CA ILE A 225 -14.13 31.72 -4.48
C ILE A 225 -13.82 31.17 -3.09
N LYS A 226 -12.57 30.70 -2.90
CA LYS A 226 -12.04 30.19 -1.63
C LYS A 226 -11.34 31.33 -0.87
N ALA A 227 -12.09 32.05 -0.07
CA ALA A 227 -11.59 33.14 0.75
C ALA A 227 -12.59 33.51 1.86
N GLU A 228 -12.15 34.28 2.85
CA GLU A 228 -13.05 35.06 3.70
C GLU A 228 -13.91 35.99 2.83
N PRO A 229 -15.21 36.18 3.14
CA PRO A 229 -16.14 36.99 2.34
C PRO A 229 -15.88 38.49 2.54
N THR A 230 -14.70 38.95 2.14
CA THR A 230 -14.18 40.31 2.31
C THR A 230 -13.37 40.72 1.08
N PHE A 231 -13.12 42.02 0.92
CA PHE A 231 -12.26 42.47 -0.16
C PHE A 231 -10.80 42.02 -0.03
N GLU A 232 -10.28 41.86 1.18
CA GLU A 232 -8.92 41.28 1.36
C GLU A 232 -8.88 39.82 0.91
N GLY A 233 -9.96 39.07 1.14
CA GLY A 233 -10.13 37.73 0.57
C GLY A 233 -10.15 37.73 -0.96
N LEU A 234 -10.79 38.74 -1.58
CA LEU A 234 -10.77 38.91 -3.03
C LEU A 234 -9.35 39.11 -3.56
N LYS A 235 -8.52 39.95 -2.93
CA LYS A 235 -7.13 40.15 -3.37
C LYS A 235 -6.32 38.86 -3.40
N HIS A 236 -6.60 37.94 -2.49
CA HIS A 236 -5.84 36.69 -2.40
C HIS A 236 -6.05 35.75 -3.60
N ILE A 237 -7.13 35.91 -4.38
CA ILE A 237 -7.30 35.09 -5.59
C ILE A 237 -6.26 35.42 -6.66
N ILE A 238 -5.69 36.63 -6.64
CA ILE A 238 -4.67 37.08 -7.61
C ILE A 238 -3.38 36.28 -7.43
N TYR A 239 -3.04 35.95 -6.19
CA TYR A 239 -1.83 35.20 -5.87
C TYR A 239 -1.97 33.71 -6.19
N GLU A 240 -3.18 33.15 -6.02
CA GLU A 240 -3.45 31.71 -6.17
C GLU A 240 -4.71 31.41 -7.01
N PRO A 241 -4.76 31.86 -8.29
CA PRO A 241 -5.99 31.88 -9.07
C PRO A 241 -6.59 30.48 -9.31
N GLN A 242 -5.75 29.47 -9.50
CA GLN A 242 -6.21 28.11 -9.79
C GLN A 242 -6.80 27.40 -8.56
N ASP A 243 -6.28 27.71 -7.37
CA ASP A 243 -6.64 27.03 -6.13
C ASP A 243 -7.72 27.79 -5.34
N ARG A 244 -7.99 29.04 -5.72
CA ARG A 244 -8.98 29.90 -5.06
C ARG A 244 -10.16 30.31 -5.93
N VAL A 245 -10.17 30.02 -7.23
CA VAL A 245 -11.31 30.29 -8.12
C VAL A 245 -11.73 29.03 -8.88
N LYS A 246 -13.03 28.69 -8.82
CA LYS A 246 -13.62 27.60 -9.61
C LYS A 246 -14.95 28.04 -10.20
N ILE A 247 -15.12 27.80 -11.49
CA ILE A 247 -16.36 28.05 -12.23
C ILE A 247 -17.00 26.69 -12.49
N GLN A 248 -18.03 26.32 -11.74
CA GLN A 248 -18.70 25.01 -11.84
C GLN A 248 -19.98 24.97 -10.99
N ASN A 249 -20.90 24.05 -11.31
CA ASN A 249 -22.17 23.92 -10.59
C ASN A 249 -22.03 23.47 -9.13
N HIS A 250 -21.21 22.45 -8.87
CA HIS A 250 -21.07 21.82 -7.56
C HIS A 250 -19.97 22.49 -6.71
N LYS A 251 -20.10 22.47 -5.39
CA LYS A 251 -19.09 23.01 -4.47
C LYS A 251 -17.75 22.24 -4.65
N PRO A 252 -16.61 22.93 -4.81
CA PRO A 252 -15.31 22.27 -4.94
C PRO A 252 -14.85 21.52 -3.67
N ASP A 253 -13.85 20.65 -3.86
CA ASP A 253 -13.15 19.87 -2.84
C ASP A 253 -14.08 19.00 -1.98
N PHE A 254 -14.87 18.13 -2.62
CA PHE A 254 -15.69 17.16 -1.90
C PHE A 254 -14.82 16.19 -1.08
N LYS A 255 -15.17 15.99 0.19
CA LYS A 255 -14.57 15.03 1.11
C LYS A 255 -15.67 14.43 1.98
N GLU A 256 -15.49 13.19 2.45
CA GLU A 256 -16.47 12.53 3.32
C GLU A 256 -16.53 13.21 4.70
N ASP A 257 -17.70 13.74 5.09
CA ASP A 257 -17.86 14.50 6.34
C ASP A 257 -17.45 13.72 7.61
N LYS A 258 -17.62 12.39 7.63
CA LYS A 258 -17.20 11.54 8.76
C LYS A 258 -15.67 11.48 8.94
N LEU A 259 -14.90 11.80 7.89
CA LEU A 259 -13.43 11.78 7.90
C LEU A 259 -12.82 13.18 8.13
N ILE A 260 -13.63 14.20 8.38
CA ILE A 260 -13.16 15.57 8.58
C ILE A 260 -13.36 15.95 10.03
N ILE A 261 -12.29 16.39 10.69
CA ILE A 261 -12.39 17.02 12.00
C ILE A 261 -12.88 18.45 11.77
N ASP A 262 -14.08 18.75 12.27
CA ASP A 262 -14.69 20.06 12.16
C ASP A 262 -14.16 21.03 13.21
N SER A 263 -14.03 20.54 14.43
CA SER A 263 -13.64 21.37 15.56
C SER A 263 -13.09 20.56 16.72
N VAL A 264 -12.33 21.27 17.56
CA VAL A 264 -11.72 20.73 18.76
C VAL A 264 -11.90 21.70 19.92
N LYS A 265 -11.95 21.18 21.15
CA LYS A 265 -12.21 22.00 22.33
C LYS A 265 -11.52 21.43 23.56
N TYR A 266 -10.81 22.29 24.28
CA TYR A 266 -10.33 21.97 25.62
C TYR A 266 -11.45 22.12 26.64
N ILE A 267 -11.48 21.22 27.61
CA ILE A 267 -12.31 21.34 28.81
C ILE A 267 -11.32 21.54 29.97
N SER A 268 -11.32 22.75 30.54
CA SER A 268 -10.38 23.12 31.61
C SER A 268 -11.03 24.12 32.57
N ASN A 269 -11.03 23.80 33.87
CA ASN A 269 -11.73 24.58 34.89
C ASN A 269 -10.82 25.59 35.62
N ASN A 270 -9.50 25.47 35.48
CA ASN A 270 -8.51 26.30 36.17
C ASN A 270 -7.80 27.32 35.25
N ASN A 271 -8.38 27.61 34.08
CA ASN A 271 -7.80 28.47 33.04
C ASN A 271 -6.43 27.98 32.52
N LEU A 272 -6.11 26.69 32.63
CA LEU A 272 -4.91 26.13 32.00
C LEU A 272 -5.00 26.25 30.47
N PHE A 273 -6.17 25.94 29.91
CA PHE A 273 -6.48 26.09 28.50
C PHE A 273 -7.73 26.95 28.28
N ASN A 274 -7.74 27.72 27.20
CA ASN A 274 -8.96 28.35 26.72
C ASN A 274 -9.96 27.28 26.25
N SER A 275 -11.18 27.29 26.79
CA SER A 275 -12.25 26.34 26.46
C SER A 275 -13.13 26.79 25.27
N ALA A 276 -12.71 27.82 24.53
CA ALA A 276 -13.34 28.19 23.27
C ALA A 276 -13.15 27.08 22.21
N THR A 277 -14.16 26.88 21.37
CA THR A 277 -14.09 25.94 20.25
C THR A 277 -13.14 26.47 19.17
N ILE A 278 -12.16 25.64 18.79
CA ILE A 278 -11.27 25.90 17.66
C ILE A 278 -11.84 25.15 16.46
N HIS A 279 -12.29 25.89 15.44
CA HIS A 279 -12.77 25.27 14.20
C HIS A 279 -11.62 25.03 13.23
N LEU A 280 -11.69 23.91 12.52
CA LEU A 280 -10.71 23.49 11.54
C LEU A 280 -11.31 23.56 10.13
N ASN A 281 -10.46 23.82 9.15
CA ASN A 281 -10.77 23.74 7.74
C ASN A 281 -10.70 22.30 7.25
N LYS A 282 -11.49 21.93 6.24
CA LYS A 282 -11.44 20.59 5.62
C LYS A 282 -10.14 20.33 4.82
N ASN A 283 -9.41 21.38 4.45
CA ASN A 283 -8.16 21.32 3.68
C ASN A 283 -6.94 21.40 4.62
N LEU A 284 -6.11 22.44 4.53
CA LEU A 284 -4.88 22.58 5.31
C LEU A 284 -5.07 23.48 6.54
N ASN A 285 -4.79 22.92 7.72
CA ASN A 285 -4.72 23.63 8.99
C ASN A 285 -3.28 23.69 9.46
N VAL A 286 -2.78 24.89 9.75
CA VAL A 286 -1.39 25.08 10.17
C VAL A 286 -1.33 25.72 11.54
N ILE A 287 -0.65 25.06 12.48
CA ILE A 287 -0.45 25.53 13.85
C ILE A 287 0.94 26.14 13.96
N ILE A 288 0.99 27.44 14.30
CA ILE A 288 2.24 28.20 14.48
C ILE A 288 2.27 28.89 15.85
N GLY A 289 3.44 29.37 16.25
CA GLY A 289 3.67 29.99 17.56
C GLY A 289 5.11 29.85 18.05
N GLY A 290 5.44 30.58 19.11
CA GLY A 290 6.76 30.56 19.74
C GLY A 290 7.20 29.19 20.28
N LYS A 291 8.46 29.08 20.69
CA LYS A 291 8.97 27.84 21.32
C LYS A 291 8.16 27.55 22.60
N SER A 292 7.72 26.31 22.76
CA SER A 292 6.87 25.85 23.89
C SER A 292 5.45 26.44 23.95
N SER A 293 4.94 27.06 22.89
CA SER A 293 3.64 27.76 22.91
C SER A 293 2.39 26.85 22.94
N GLY A 294 2.57 25.53 22.96
CA GLY A 294 1.46 24.55 22.95
C GLY A 294 1.11 23.97 21.58
N LYS A 295 1.88 24.27 20.52
CA LYS A 295 1.62 23.75 19.15
C LYS A 295 1.47 22.22 19.09
N SER A 296 2.52 21.51 19.49
CA SER A 296 2.54 20.04 19.48
C SER A 296 1.60 19.43 20.54
N ILE A 297 1.24 20.19 21.59
CA ILE A 297 0.25 19.77 22.59
C ILE A 297 -1.13 19.67 21.96
N LEU A 298 -1.54 20.68 21.17
CA LEU A 298 -2.81 20.65 20.46
C LEU A 298 -2.88 19.47 19.50
N LEU A 299 -1.85 19.28 18.67
CA LEU A 299 -1.81 18.17 17.71
C LEU A 299 -1.82 16.80 18.40
N TYR A 300 -1.07 16.65 19.49
CA TYR A 300 -1.03 15.43 20.30
C TYR A 300 -2.38 15.09 20.93
N ASN A 301 -3.10 16.08 21.49
CA ASN A 301 -4.41 15.82 22.10
C ASN A 301 -5.44 15.39 21.06
N ILE A 302 -5.39 15.92 19.83
CA ILE A 302 -6.21 15.42 18.71
C ILE A 302 -5.91 13.95 18.43
N ALA A 303 -4.64 13.60 18.28
CA ALA A 303 -4.21 12.23 18.02
C ALA A 303 -4.62 11.26 19.14
N LYS A 304 -4.43 11.67 20.40
CA LYS A 304 -4.73 10.87 21.58
C LYS A 304 -6.24 10.65 21.75
N THR A 305 -7.07 11.68 21.57
CA THR A 305 -8.53 11.54 21.64
C THR A 305 -9.08 10.61 20.57
N LEU A 306 -8.46 10.57 19.39
CA LEU A 306 -8.85 9.65 18.31
C LEU A 306 -8.19 8.26 18.42
N GLU A 307 -7.72 7.88 19.63
CA GLU A 307 -7.37 6.52 20.02
C GLU A 307 -6.25 5.87 19.19
N MET A 308 -5.24 6.64 18.82
CA MET A 308 -4.06 6.08 18.15
C MET A 308 -3.11 5.32 19.10
N ASP A 309 -3.62 4.76 20.20
CA ASP A 309 -2.85 4.36 21.38
C ASP A 309 -1.80 3.26 21.10
N ASP A 310 -1.97 2.36 20.13
CA ASP A 310 -0.99 1.30 19.85
C ASP A 310 0.24 1.74 19.01
N GLU A 311 0.14 2.87 18.30
CA GLU A 311 1.23 3.46 17.50
C GLU A 311 1.78 4.72 18.19
N VAL A 312 0.92 5.58 18.74
CA VAL A 312 1.33 6.80 19.46
C VAL A 312 2.12 6.47 20.72
N SER A 313 1.73 5.44 21.49
CA SER A 313 2.48 5.03 22.67
C SER A 313 3.90 4.53 22.35
N LYS A 314 4.08 3.75 21.27
CA LYS A 314 5.40 3.29 20.80
C LYS A 314 6.28 4.43 20.28
N ILE A 315 5.65 5.42 19.67
CA ILE A 315 6.33 6.54 19.03
C ILE A 315 6.72 7.63 20.05
N THR A 316 5.96 7.78 21.15
CA THR A 316 6.24 8.82 22.16
C THR A 316 6.97 8.31 23.40
N ASN A 317 6.99 6.99 23.69
CA ASN A 317 7.53 6.45 24.94
C ASN A 317 8.49 5.26 24.76
N ILE A 318 9.71 5.43 25.27
CA ILE A 318 10.64 4.31 25.52
C ILE A 318 10.34 3.63 26.88
N ASN A 319 9.56 4.26 27.78
CA ASN A 319 9.40 3.83 29.19
C ASN A 319 7.96 3.74 29.75
N GLY A 320 6.91 3.97 28.95
CA GLY A 320 5.51 3.81 29.41
C GLY A 320 4.85 4.96 30.19
N ASP A 321 5.51 6.11 30.40
CA ASP A 321 4.91 7.30 31.04
C ASP A 321 4.21 8.22 30.03
N GLU A 322 3.00 8.74 30.29
CA GLU A 322 2.34 9.68 29.36
C GLU A 322 3.20 10.94 29.10
N LYS A 323 3.51 11.25 27.83
CA LYS A 323 4.32 12.43 27.43
C LYS A 323 3.76 13.76 27.98
N TYR A 324 2.43 13.86 28.06
CA TYR A 324 1.72 14.99 28.67
C TYR A 324 0.55 14.48 29.53
N ASN A 325 0.67 14.60 30.86
CA ASN A 325 -0.41 14.33 31.81
C ASN A 325 -0.93 15.65 32.42
N PHE A 326 -2.00 16.21 31.83
CA PHE A 326 -2.57 17.47 32.32
C PHE A 326 -3.50 17.30 33.51
N ARG A 327 -3.98 16.09 33.81
CA ARG A 327 -4.85 15.81 34.97
C ARG A 327 -4.17 16.01 36.32
N GLU A 328 -2.84 15.99 36.36
CA GLU A 328 -2.07 16.39 37.55
C GLU A 328 -2.21 17.89 37.87
N LYS A 329 -2.37 18.73 36.83
CA LYS A 329 -2.45 20.19 36.96
C LYS A 329 -3.89 20.70 36.96
N ASP A 330 -4.78 20.03 36.23
CA ASP A 330 -6.21 20.32 36.15
C ASP A 330 -6.99 19.01 36.19
N LYS A 331 -7.61 18.68 37.34
CA LYS A 331 -8.29 17.39 37.55
C LYS A 331 -9.46 17.17 36.59
N ASP A 332 -10.09 18.25 36.14
CA ASP A 332 -11.24 18.23 35.24
C ASP A 332 -10.81 18.33 33.76
N PHE A 333 -9.51 18.25 33.47
CA PHE A 333 -9.00 18.31 32.11
C PHE A 333 -9.58 17.20 31.23
N ASP A 334 -10.09 17.63 30.08
CA ASP A 334 -10.54 16.77 28.99
C ASP A 334 -10.35 17.48 27.64
N PHE A 335 -10.44 16.74 26.54
CA PHE A 335 -10.30 17.26 25.19
C PHE A 335 -11.30 16.62 24.25
N GLU A 336 -12.11 17.45 23.58
CA GLU A 336 -13.21 17.04 22.74
C GLU A 336 -12.88 17.27 21.26
N VAL A 337 -13.16 16.27 20.42
CA VAL A 337 -13.02 16.31 18.96
C VAL A 337 -14.39 16.08 18.35
N THR A 338 -14.79 16.94 17.41
CA THR A 338 -16.05 16.82 16.67
C THR A 338 -15.79 16.72 15.17
N THR A 339 -16.41 15.74 14.51
CA THR A 339 -16.35 15.58 13.05
C THR A 339 -17.36 16.48 12.34
N LEU A 340 -17.18 16.71 11.04
CA LEU A 340 -18.12 17.48 10.22
C LEU A 340 -19.50 16.81 10.13
N SER A 341 -19.58 15.49 10.28
CA SER A 341 -20.84 14.75 10.39
C SER A 341 -21.61 15.00 11.69
N GLY A 342 -20.99 15.65 12.68
CA GLY A 342 -21.56 15.95 14.00
C GLY A 342 -21.27 14.90 15.08
N ALA A 343 -20.51 13.84 14.78
CA ALA A 343 -20.04 12.89 15.79
C ALA A 343 -18.95 13.51 16.67
N THR A 344 -19.04 13.32 17.98
CA THR A 344 -18.13 13.91 18.98
C THR A 344 -17.52 12.82 19.85
N LYS A 345 -16.26 12.99 20.28
CA LYS A 345 -15.56 12.12 21.21
C LYS A 345 -14.70 12.93 22.17
N ARG A 346 -14.62 12.52 23.43
CA ARG A 346 -13.68 13.10 24.40
C ARG A 346 -12.52 12.17 24.70
N LEU A 347 -11.42 12.77 25.17
CA LEU A 347 -10.15 12.09 25.41
C LEU A 347 -10.27 10.94 26.40
N TYR A 348 -11.12 11.11 27.42
CA TYR A 348 -11.30 10.14 28.49
C TYR A 348 -12.62 9.37 28.39
N ASP A 349 -13.34 9.49 27.27
CA ASP A 349 -14.48 8.63 26.97
C ASP A 349 -13.94 7.27 26.51
N GLY A 350 -14.40 6.17 27.11
CA GLY A 350 -14.00 4.81 26.73
C GLY A 350 -14.67 4.30 25.44
N GLU A 351 -15.08 5.20 24.55
CA GLU A 351 -15.78 4.90 23.30
C GLU A 351 -14.80 4.77 22.14
N ASN A 352 -15.09 3.89 21.17
CA ASN A 352 -14.25 3.71 19.98
C ASN A 352 -13.97 5.03 19.25
N SER A 353 -12.82 5.12 18.57
CA SER A 353 -12.50 6.26 17.71
C SER A 353 -13.60 6.59 16.69
N ILE A 354 -13.94 7.88 16.59
CA ILE A 354 -14.93 8.42 15.64
C ILE A 354 -14.34 8.60 14.22
N ILE A 355 -13.01 8.53 14.07
CA ILE A 355 -12.31 8.52 12.77
C ILE A 355 -11.26 7.41 12.81
N THR A 356 -11.37 6.44 11.90
CA THR A 356 -10.40 5.35 11.79
C THR A 356 -9.27 5.69 10.81
N ASN A 357 -8.12 5.02 10.97
CA ASN A 357 -6.96 5.14 10.07
C ASN A 357 -6.36 6.56 9.96
N ILE A 358 -6.56 7.39 10.98
CA ILE A 358 -5.83 8.66 11.13
C ILE A 358 -4.33 8.36 11.28
N LYS A 359 -3.47 9.18 10.67
CA LYS A 359 -2.01 9.03 10.75
C LYS A 359 -1.41 10.21 11.51
N TYR A 360 -0.56 9.94 12.50
CA TYR A 360 0.15 10.95 13.29
C TYR A 360 1.65 10.72 13.18
N ILE A 361 2.35 11.75 12.70
CA ILE A 361 3.79 11.75 12.52
C ILE A 361 4.37 12.80 13.46
N PRO A 362 4.96 12.40 14.59
CA PRO A 362 5.54 13.36 15.52
C PRO A 362 6.90 13.85 15.04
N GLN A 363 7.36 14.91 15.73
CA GLN A 363 8.66 15.51 15.51
C GLN A 363 9.79 14.47 15.55
N ASN A 364 10.70 14.53 14.57
CA ASN A 364 11.84 13.63 14.39
C ASN A 364 11.50 12.14 14.16
N TYR A 365 10.24 11.77 13.94
CA TYR A 365 9.89 10.38 13.63
C TYR A 365 10.48 9.92 12.29
N LEU A 366 10.31 10.74 11.25
CA LEU A 366 10.76 10.44 9.90
C LEU A 366 12.30 10.33 9.82
N SER A 367 13.02 11.19 10.54
CA SER A 367 14.48 11.16 10.58
C SER A 367 15.00 9.90 11.27
N LYS A 368 14.39 9.47 12.38
CA LYS A 368 14.71 8.19 13.02
C LYS A 368 14.50 7.00 12.09
N LEU A 369 13.40 7.01 11.33
CA LEU A 369 13.15 5.97 10.33
C LEU A 369 14.16 6.01 9.16
N ALA A 370 14.70 7.17 8.83
CA ALA A 370 15.68 7.35 7.76
C ALA A 370 17.13 7.05 8.20
N GLU A 371 17.46 7.11 9.49
CA GLU A 371 18.84 6.97 9.98
C GLU A 371 19.35 5.51 9.97
N PRO A 372 20.48 5.20 9.31
CA PRO A 372 21.03 3.84 9.23
C PRO A 372 21.61 3.29 10.55
N THR A 373 21.92 4.17 11.51
CA THR A 373 22.56 3.82 12.79
C THR A 373 21.59 3.27 13.83
N GLU A 374 20.33 3.73 13.82
CA GLU A 374 19.26 3.18 14.66
C GLU A 374 18.60 1.97 13.98
N ASN A 375 18.51 1.97 12.65
CA ASN A 375 18.04 0.84 11.84
C ASN A 375 19.16 -0.17 11.61
N LYS A 376 19.25 -1.26 12.39
CA LYS A 376 20.24 -2.34 12.17
C LYS A 376 20.22 -2.86 10.71
N LYS A 377 21.07 -2.28 9.84
CA LYS A 377 21.30 -2.64 8.43
C LYS A 377 20.05 -2.57 7.50
N GLY A 378 19.35 -1.43 7.42
CA GLY A 378 18.36 -1.15 6.34
C GLY A 378 17.11 -2.04 6.25
N ASN A 379 17.05 -3.13 7.01
CA ASN A 379 15.97 -4.12 7.00
C ASN A 379 14.66 -3.60 7.60
N GLU A 380 14.70 -2.64 8.51
CA GLU A 380 13.47 -2.08 9.12
C GLU A 380 12.70 -1.19 8.14
N LEU A 381 13.39 -0.37 7.36
CA LEU A 381 12.76 0.45 6.32
C LEU A 381 12.15 -0.41 5.21
N LEU A 382 12.85 -1.45 4.74
CA LEU A 382 12.32 -2.38 3.73
C LEU A 382 11.06 -3.10 4.24
N LYS A 383 11.06 -3.51 5.51
CA LYS A 383 9.87 -4.07 6.16
C LYS A 383 8.75 -3.05 6.29
N TYR A 384 9.08 -1.78 6.53
CA TYR A 384 8.11 -0.71 6.61
C TYR A 384 7.44 -0.44 5.26
N VAL A 385 8.22 -0.30 4.18
CA VAL A 385 7.70 -0.16 2.80
C VAL A 385 6.80 -1.34 2.46
N ARG A 386 7.24 -2.58 2.74
CA ARG A 386 6.39 -3.76 2.58
C ARG A 386 5.12 -3.66 3.42
N GLY A 387 5.21 -3.23 4.67
CA GLY A 387 4.06 -3.00 5.55
C GLY A 387 3.04 -2.02 4.95
N LEU A 388 3.49 -0.92 4.36
CA LEU A 388 2.64 0.05 3.65
C LEU A 388 2.00 -0.56 2.39
N LEU A 389 2.72 -1.42 1.66
CA LEU A 389 2.16 -2.17 0.54
C LEU A 389 1.09 -3.18 0.99
N LEU A 390 1.16 -3.65 2.23
CA LEU A 390 0.21 -4.60 2.81
C LEU A 390 -0.91 -3.92 3.65
N GLU A 391 -0.98 -2.58 3.67
CA GLU A 391 -2.04 -1.86 4.39
C GLU A 391 -3.44 -2.10 3.77
N SER A 392 -3.51 -2.59 2.51
CA SER A 392 -4.78 -3.03 1.90
C SER A 392 -5.16 -4.44 2.34
N PRO A 393 -6.41 -4.65 2.83
CA PRO A 393 -6.90 -5.98 3.20
C PRO A 393 -6.71 -7.02 2.10
N GLU A 394 -6.99 -6.66 0.83
CA GLU A 394 -6.84 -7.56 -0.31
C GLU A 394 -5.38 -8.00 -0.51
N HIS A 395 -4.45 -7.05 -0.44
CA HIS A 395 -3.02 -7.34 -0.65
C HIS A 395 -2.43 -8.10 0.53
N TYR A 396 -2.89 -7.79 1.74
CA TYR A 396 -2.55 -8.52 2.96
C TYR A 396 -2.99 -9.98 2.89
N GLU A 397 -4.22 -10.25 2.43
CA GLU A 397 -4.73 -11.61 2.24
C GLU A 397 -3.92 -12.39 1.20
N LYS A 398 -3.67 -11.81 0.01
CA LYS A 398 -2.83 -12.45 -1.02
C LYS A 398 -1.40 -12.71 -0.53
N TYR A 399 -0.83 -11.81 0.25
CA TYR A 399 0.51 -12.00 0.83
C TYR A 399 0.53 -13.10 1.90
N ASN A 400 -0.53 -13.24 2.70
CA ASN A 400 -0.67 -14.34 3.65
C ASN A 400 -0.86 -15.69 2.95
N GLU A 401 -1.63 -15.73 1.86
CA GLU A 401 -1.76 -16.92 1.01
C GLU A 401 -0.39 -17.33 0.44
N PHE A 402 0.37 -16.35 -0.07
CA PHE A 402 1.76 -16.55 -0.49
C PHE A 402 2.61 -17.18 0.63
N LEU A 403 2.61 -16.59 1.84
CA LEU A 403 3.36 -17.13 2.98
C LEU A 403 2.91 -18.55 3.38
N TYR A 404 1.61 -18.83 3.29
CA TYR A 404 1.06 -20.15 3.55
C TYR A 404 1.55 -21.17 2.52
N ASN A 405 1.53 -20.83 1.23
CA ASN A 405 2.02 -21.67 0.14
C ASN A 405 3.50 -22.01 0.32
N ILE A 406 4.35 -21.02 0.65
CA ILE A 406 5.78 -21.24 0.92
C ILE A 406 5.97 -22.24 2.07
N ARG A 407 5.26 -22.06 3.19
CA ARG A 407 5.38 -22.97 4.35
C ARG A 407 4.90 -24.38 4.03
N SER A 408 3.80 -24.52 3.30
CA SER A 408 3.28 -25.82 2.89
C SER A 408 4.25 -26.53 1.93
N ASN A 409 4.86 -25.78 1.00
CA ASN A 409 5.89 -26.30 0.11
C ASN A 409 7.14 -26.75 0.88
N ASP A 410 7.54 -26.02 1.93
CA ASP A 410 8.67 -26.38 2.78
C ASP A 410 8.47 -27.72 3.50
N GLU A 411 7.26 -27.97 4.01
CA GLU A 411 6.88 -29.24 4.65
C GLU A 411 6.88 -30.38 3.63
N LEU A 412 6.20 -30.21 2.50
CA LEU A 412 6.14 -31.20 1.43
C LEU A 412 7.54 -31.53 0.87
N ARG A 413 8.41 -30.53 0.73
CA ARG A 413 9.80 -30.71 0.31
C ARG A 413 10.53 -31.64 1.26
N ASN A 414 10.40 -31.44 2.57
CA ASN A 414 11.08 -32.27 3.56
C ASN A 414 10.61 -33.73 3.49
N ASP A 415 9.32 -33.96 3.30
CA ASP A 415 8.74 -35.31 3.12
C ASP A 415 9.29 -36.00 1.86
N ILE A 416 9.36 -35.28 0.74
CA ILE A 416 9.93 -35.80 -0.53
C ILE A 416 11.41 -36.14 -0.34
N ILE A 417 12.19 -35.29 0.35
CA ILE A 417 13.61 -35.55 0.64
C ILE A 417 13.76 -36.82 1.47
N ASP A 418 12.97 -36.97 2.53
CA ASP A 418 13.05 -38.13 3.42
C ASP A 418 12.67 -39.42 2.68
N ASN A 419 11.64 -39.36 1.82
CA ASN A 419 11.27 -40.47 0.94
C ASN A 419 12.35 -40.81 -0.10
N TYR A 420 12.96 -39.80 -0.73
CA TYR A 420 14.06 -39.99 -1.67
C TYR A 420 15.23 -40.75 -1.03
N PHE A 421 15.66 -40.36 0.17
CA PHE A 421 16.74 -41.07 0.87
C PHE A 421 16.32 -42.45 1.38
N LYS A 422 15.05 -42.65 1.74
CA LYS A 422 14.51 -43.97 2.08
C LYS A 422 14.62 -44.93 0.90
N ILE A 423 14.17 -44.52 -0.29
CA ILE A 423 14.27 -45.33 -1.52
C ILE A 423 15.74 -45.57 -1.89
N LYS A 424 16.59 -44.53 -1.80
CA LYS A 424 18.02 -44.65 -2.11
C LYS A 424 18.74 -45.64 -1.19
N ASN A 425 18.48 -45.59 0.11
CA ASN A 425 19.06 -46.52 1.07
C ASN A 425 18.55 -47.95 0.81
N TYR A 426 17.26 -48.11 0.51
CA TYR A 426 16.68 -49.40 0.11
C TYR A 426 17.38 -50.00 -1.11
N ILE A 427 17.59 -49.20 -2.17
CA ILE A 427 18.34 -49.63 -3.36
C ILE A 427 19.75 -50.08 -2.97
N SER A 428 20.45 -49.30 -2.15
CA SER A 428 21.82 -49.64 -1.72
C SER A 428 21.88 -50.94 -0.92
N GLU A 429 20.89 -51.21 -0.07
CA GLU A 429 20.76 -52.47 0.68
C GLU A 429 20.50 -53.65 -0.26
N LYS A 430 19.60 -53.48 -1.23
CA LYS A 430 19.27 -54.50 -2.23
C LYS A 430 20.43 -54.78 -3.19
N GLU A 431 21.20 -53.76 -3.57
CA GLU A 431 22.42 -53.93 -4.36
C GLU A 431 23.52 -54.66 -3.57
N LYS A 432 23.58 -54.48 -2.25
CA LYS A 432 24.48 -55.27 -1.39
C LYS A 432 24.01 -56.72 -1.29
N GLU A 433 22.71 -56.96 -1.08
CA GLU A 433 22.12 -58.31 -1.10
C GLU A 433 22.39 -59.02 -2.43
N LEU A 434 22.29 -58.30 -3.55
CA LEU A 434 22.60 -58.82 -4.88
C LEU A 434 24.08 -59.21 -5.05
N LYS A 435 25.01 -58.47 -4.44
CA LYS A 435 26.45 -58.78 -4.47
C LYS A 435 26.82 -60.02 -3.63
N GLU A 436 26.05 -60.30 -2.59
CA GLU A 436 26.24 -61.49 -1.73
C GLU A 436 25.74 -62.77 -2.42
N LEU A 437 24.79 -62.65 -3.36
CA LEU A 437 24.32 -63.75 -4.21
C LEU A 437 25.33 -63.94 -5.36
N GLY A 438 26.03 -65.07 -5.38
CA GLY A 438 27.20 -65.32 -6.24
C GLY A 438 27.01 -65.15 -7.76
N ASN A 439 28.11 -65.30 -8.51
CA ASN A 439 28.15 -65.07 -9.96
C ASN A 439 27.11 -65.92 -10.72
N GLU A 440 26.18 -65.26 -11.40
CA GLU A 440 25.07 -65.86 -12.16
C GLU A 440 25.57 -66.89 -13.21
N GLU A 441 26.73 -66.64 -13.81
CA GLU A 441 27.35 -67.55 -14.78
C GLU A 441 27.90 -68.82 -14.10
N ALA A 442 28.42 -68.68 -12.88
CA ALA A 442 28.89 -69.81 -12.08
C ALA A 442 27.72 -70.70 -11.63
N LEU A 443 26.59 -70.08 -11.21
CA LEU A 443 25.36 -70.80 -10.86
C LEU A 443 24.79 -71.57 -12.07
N LYS A 444 24.72 -70.94 -13.25
CA LYS A 444 24.27 -71.61 -14.48
C LYS A 444 25.15 -72.80 -14.87
N LYS A 445 26.48 -72.65 -14.79
CA LYS A 445 27.44 -73.74 -15.08
C LYS A 445 27.38 -74.86 -14.03
N SER A 446 27.17 -74.52 -12.75
CA SER A 446 26.97 -75.49 -11.66
C SER A 446 25.72 -76.34 -11.92
N ILE A 447 24.59 -75.70 -12.24
CA ILE A 447 23.34 -76.38 -12.61
C ILE A 447 23.58 -77.34 -13.78
N GLU A 448 24.27 -76.91 -14.84
CA GLU A 448 24.53 -77.73 -16.01
C GLU A 448 25.42 -78.96 -15.70
N SER A 449 26.52 -78.75 -14.98
CA SER A 449 27.49 -79.80 -14.62
C SER A 449 26.90 -80.84 -13.66
N ASN A 450 26.20 -80.38 -12.61
CA ASN A 450 25.57 -81.25 -11.62
C ASN A 450 24.39 -82.03 -12.22
N SER A 451 23.64 -81.43 -13.14
CA SER A 451 22.57 -82.13 -13.88
C SER A 451 23.13 -83.27 -14.75
N LYS A 452 24.25 -83.04 -15.45
CA LYS A 452 24.97 -84.11 -16.21
C LYS A 452 25.46 -85.23 -15.30
N ARG A 453 26.00 -84.90 -14.13
CA ARG A 453 26.50 -85.89 -13.15
C ARG A 453 25.39 -86.75 -12.54
N ILE A 454 24.20 -86.18 -12.35
CA ILE A 454 23.00 -86.93 -11.95
C ILE A 454 22.61 -87.95 -13.03
N GLU A 455 22.68 -87.61 -14.32
CA GLU A 455 22.39 -88.55 -15.41
C GLU A 455 23.38 -89.71 -15.49
N GLU A 456 24.67 -89.45 -15.26
CA GLU A 456 25.73 -90.47 -15.24
C GLU A 456 25.57 -91.46 -14.07
N LEU A 457 25.28 -90.96 -12.86
CA LEU A 457 25.02 -91.79 -11.68
C LEU A 457 23.77 -92.66 -11.84
N LYS A 458 22.74 -92.15 -12.54
CA LYS A 458 21.51 -92.89 -12.84
C LYS A 458 21.73 -94.07 -13.80
N LYS A 459 22.68 -93.96 -14.75
CA LYS A 459 23.03 -95.05 -15.68
C LYS A 459 23.80 -96.20 -15.00
N GLY A 460 24.49 -95.96 -13.88
CA GLY A 460 25.25 -96.97 -13.14
C GLY A 460 24.44 -97.91 -12.23
N LEU A 461 23.12 -97.73 -12.12
CA LEU A 461 22.26 -98.38 -11.12
C LEU A 461 21.65 -99.75 -11.50
N GLY A 462 21.80 -100.22 -12.74
CA GLY A 462 21.23 -101.51 -13.17
C GLY A 462 19.69 -101.60 -13.14
N LEU A 463 19.00 -100.45 -13.07
CA LEU A 463 17.54 -100.33 -13.24
C LEU A 463 17.18 -100.48 -14.73
N SER A 464 16.00 -101.06 -15.06
CA SER A 464 15.54 -101.09 -16.45
C SER A 464 15.22 -99.67 -16.96
N GLU A 465 15.32 -99.43 -18.27
CA GLU A 465 15.00 -98.11 -18.86
C GLU A 465 13.59 -97.62 -18.50
N GLU A 466 12.64 -98.53 -18.30
CA GLU A 466 11.26 -98.23 -17.88
C GLU A 466 11.18 -97.77 -16.42
N GLN A 467 11.91 -98.40 -15.50
CA GLN A 467 11.94 -98.01 -14.08
C GLN A 467 12.62 -96.64 -13.86
N ILE A 468 13.66 -96.33 -14.65
CA ILE A 468 14.31 -95.01 -14.61
C ILE A 468 13.37 -93.91 -15.11
N LYS A 469 12.59 -94.18 -16.17
CA LYS A 469 11.57 -93.24 -16.67
C LYS A 469 10.48 -92.98 -15.64
N GLU A 470 9.97 -94.03 -14.99
CA GLU A 470 8.88 -93.91 -14.01
C GLU A 470 9.31 -93.16 -12.73
N TYR A 471 10.53 -93.44 -12.24
CA TYR A 471 11.14 -92.70 -11.13
C TYR A 471 11.34 -91.21 -11.46
N ASN A 472 11.89 -90.89 -12.64
CA ASN A 472 12.08 -89.51 -13.07
C ASN A 472 10.74 -88.77 -13.21
N LEU A 473 9.71 -89.42 -13.75
CA LEU A 473 8.36 -88.85 -13.89
C LEU A 473 7.74 -88.51 -12.53
N LYS A 474 7.78 -89.44 -11.56
CA LYS A 474 7.26 -89.22 -10.20
C LYS A 474 8.02 -88.12 -9.46
N LYS A 475 9.33 -88.00 -9.70
CA LYS A 475 10.15 -86.95 -9.11
C LYS A 475 9.88 -85.57 -9.71
N GLU A 476 9.70 -85.50 -11.02
CA GLU A 476 9.29 -84.28 -11.70
C GLU A 476 7.93 -83.81 -11.16
N GLN A 477 6.98 -84.73 -10.92
CA GLN A 477 5.72 -84.42 -10.25
C GLN A 477 5.91 -83.89 -8.81
N LEU A 478 6.86 -84.44 -8.04
CA LEU A 478 7.18 -83.96 -6.69
C LEU A 478 7.81 -82.56 -6.70
N GLU A 479 8.70 -82.28 -7.66
CA GLU A 479 9.29 -80.95 -7.85
C GLU A 479 8.22 -79.91 -8.23
N VAL A 480 7.29 -80.27 -9.11
CA VAL A 480 6.13 -79.41 -9.45
C VAL A 480 5.30 -79.12 -8.21
N ILE A 481 4.95 -80.12 -7.40
CA ILE A 481 4.16 -79.91 -6.16
C ILE A 481 4.91 -79.02 -5.16
N ASN A 482 6.20 -79.24 -4.94
CA ASN A 482 6.98 -78.41 -4.02
C ASN A 482 7.12 -76.97 -4.54
N SER A 483 7.25 -76.79 -5.86
CA SER A 483 7.22 -75.47 -6.50
C SER A 483 5.89 -74.76 -6.26
N GLU A 484 4.76 -75.45 -6.43
CA GLU A 484 3.43 -74.87 -6.20
C GLU A 484 3.17 -74.52 -4.71
N ILE A 485 3.64 -75.36 -3.77
CA ILE A 485 3.59 -75.02 -2.33
C ILE A 485 4.40 -73.75 -2.06
N ASN A 486 5.60 -73.63 -2.63
CA ASN A 486 6.43 -72.45 -2.45
C ASN A 486 5.80 -71.19 -3.06
N LYS A 487 5.23 -71.27 -4.27
CA LYS A 487 4.48 -70.17 -4.88
C LYS A 487 3.31 -69.73 -4.00
N THR A 488 2.53 -70.68 -3.50
CA THR A 488 1.40 -70.41 -2.59
C THR A 488 1.85 -69.69 -1.31
N ASN A 489 2.99 -70.09 -0.73
CA ASN A 489 3.56 -69.44 0.44
C ASN A 489 4.09 -68.04 0.14
N GLU A 490 4.70 -67.82 -1.03
CA GLU A 490 5.12 -66.50 -1.48
C GLU A 490 3.91 -65.56 -1.67
N ASP A 491 2.85 -66.04 -2.31
CA ASP A 491 1.62 -65.27 -2.54
C ASP A 491 0.93 -64.92 -1.22
N TYR A 492 0.86 -65.86 -0.27
CA TYR A 492 0.37 -65.59 1.08
C TYR A 492 1.16 -64.46 1.76
N LYS A 493 2.50 -64.52 1.74
CA LYS A 493 3.36 -63.49 2.34
C LYS A 493 3.16 -62.13 1.67
N ARG A 494 3.05 -62.09 0.34
CA ARG A 494 2.83 -60.86 -0.42
C ARG A 494 1.48 -60.23 -0.09
N ILE A 495 0.40 -61.03 -0.10
CA ILE A 495 -0.96 -60.56 0.16
C ILE A 495 -1.09 -60.05 1.60
N THR A 496 -0.56 -60.80 2.57
CA THR A 496 -0.61 -60.39 3.99
C THR A 496 0.26 -59.18 4.30
N GLY A 497 1.43 -59.08 3.66
CA GLY A 497 2.31 -57.91 3.74
C GLY A 497 1.61 -56.66 3.21
N PHE A 498 1.12 -56.71 1.97
CA PHE A 498 0.41 -55.58 1.34
C PHE A 498 -0.86 -55.20 2.12
N ASN A 499 -1.66 -56.16 2.58
CA ASN A 499 -2.84 -55.87 3.39
C ASN A 499 -2.48 -55.11 4.68
N THR A 500 -1.36 -55.46 5.31
CA THR A 500 -0.87 -54.76 6.51
C THR A 500 -0.46 -53.32 6.21
N GLU A 501 0.22 -53.09 5.09
CA GLU A 501 0.59 -51.74 4.64
C GLU A 501 -0.64 -50.87 4.36
N VAL A 502 -1.65 -51.41 3.68
CA VAL A 502 -2.89 -50.68 3.37
C VAL A 502 -3.69 -50.36 4.64
N ILE A 503 -3.79 -51.30 5.58
CA ILE A 503 -4.44 -51.07 6.89
C ILE A 503 -3.74 -49.92 7.62
N ASN A 504 -2.40 -49.87 7.62
CA ASN A 504 -1.66 -48.79 8.27
C ASN A 504 -1.90 -47.43 7.59
N ALA A 505 -1.93 -47.37 6.26
CA ALA A 505 -2.23 -46.15 5.52
C ALA A 505 -3.67 -45.65 5.79
N LEU A 506 -4.64 -46.55 5.82
CA LEU A 506 -6.03 -46.22 6.16
C LEU A 506 -6.18 -45.75 7.62
N GLN A 507 -5.41 -46.30 8.56
CA GLN A 507 -5.36 -45.84 9.95
C GLN A 507 -4.88 -44.39 10.05
N GLU A 508 -3.86 -44.02 9.26
CA GLU A 508 -3.35 -42.65 9.22
C GLU A 508 -4.39 -41.69 8.62
N LEU A 509 -5.02 -42.07 7.49
CA LEU A 509 -6.08 -41.29 6.86
C LEU A 509 -7.29 -41.11 7.80
N LYS A 510 -7.70 -42.16 8.52
CA LYS A 510 -8.76 -42.10 9.53
C LYS A 510 -8.43 -41.08 10.64
N SER A 511 -7.17 -41.05 11.08
CA SER A 511 -6.70 -40.08 12.08
C SER A 511 -6.73 -38.64 11.55
N ARG A 512 -6.29 -38.40 10.30
CA ARG A 512 -6.35 -37.07 9.67
C ARG A 512 -7.79 -36.60 9.42
N LYS A 513 -8.68 -37.49 8.96
CA LYS A 513 -10.13 -37.22 8.80
C LYS A 513 -10.73 -36.70 10.10
N ALA A 514 -10.44 -37.36 11.22
CA ALA A 514 -10.96 -36.96 12.53
C ALA A 514 -10.47 -35.58 13.01
N LEU A 515 -9.28 -35.14 12.60
CA LEU A 515 -8.77 -33.79 12.90
C LEU A 515 -9.49 -32.72 12.08
N ILE A 516 -9.67 -32.96 10.78
CA ILE A 516 -10.39 -32.06 9.89
C ILE A 516 -11.85 -31.93 10.36
N GLU A 517 -12.51 -33.05 10.67
CA GLU A 517 -13.87 -33.07 11.18
C GLU A 517 -14.05 -32.19 12.43
N LYS A 518 -13.07 -32.16 13.34
CA LYS A 518 -13.09 -31.30 14.54
C LYS A 518 -12.87 -29.82 14.24
N SER A 519 -12.24 -29.48 13.11
CA SER A 519 -11.96 -28.10 12.69
C SER A 519 -13.10 -27.44 11.90
N ILE A 520 -14.05 -28.22 11.40
CA ILE A 520 -15.21 -27.71 10.65
C ILE A 520 -16.24 -27.14 11.62
N ASN A 521 -16.51 -25.83 11.51
CA ASN A 521 -17.41 -25.13 12.43
C ASN A 521 -18.91 -25.22 12.08
N LYS A 522 -19.26 -25.45 10.80
CA LYS A 522 -20.66 -25.55 10.34
C LYS A 522 -21.10 -27.00 10.21
N GLU A 523 -22.16 -27.39 10.92
CA GLU A 523 -22.68 -28.77 10.93
C GLU A 523 -23.11 -29.28 9.55
N GLU A 524 -23.69 -28.43 8.70
CA GLU A 524 -24.10 -28.82 7.34
C GLU A 524 -22.89 -29.23 6.47
N VAL A 525 -21.77 -28.50 6.63
CA VAL A 525 -20.52 -28.78 5.93
C VAL A 525 -19.85 -30.03 6.50
N LYS A 526 -19.93 -30.24 7.81
CA LYS A 526 -19.42 -31.43 8.49
C LYS A 526 -20.17 -32.69 8.07
N SER A 527 -21.50 -32.62 7.95
CA SER A 527 -22.33 -33.71 7.44
C SER A 527 -21.98 -34.06 5.98
N LEU A 528 -21.79 -33.04 5.12
CA LEU A 528 -21.33 -33.25 3.74
C LEU A 528 -19.95 -33.93 3.71
N PHE A 529 -19.00 -33.45 4.52
CA PHE A 529 -17.66 -34.03 4.62
C PHE A 529 -17.72 -35.51 5.03
N ASN A 530 -18.40 -35.85 6.12
CA ASN A 530 -18.52 -37.23 6.58
C ASN A 530 -19.16 -38.12 5.50
N SER A 531 -20.24 -37.66 4.85
CA SER A 531 -20.89 -38.42 3.77
C SER A 531 -19.97 -38.77 2.59
N LYS A 532 -18.92 -37.96 2.34
CA LYS A 532 -17.94 -38.20 1.26
C LYS A 532 -16.75 -39.04 1.71
N PHE A 533 -16.43 -39.07 3.00
CA PHE A 533 -15.21 -39.70 3.52
C PHE A 533 -15.44 -40.90 4.46
N ASP A 534 -16.69 -41.31 4.73
CA ASP A 534 -17.03 -42.51 5.51
C ASP A 534 -16.54 -43.83 4.87
N PHE A 535 -16.24 -43.83 3.56
CA PHE A 535 -15.66 -44.99 2.89
C PHE A 535 -14.33 -45.44 3.53
N ILE A 536 -13.60 -44.53 4.18
CA ILE A 536 -12.31 -44.81 4.81
C ILE A 536 -12.49 -45.77 5.99
N GLU A 537 -13.48 -45.55 6.87
CA GLU A 537 -13.76 -46.48 7.97
C GLU A 537 -14.25 -47.83 7.45
N GLN A 538 -15.17 -47.81 6.48
CA GLN A 538 -15.72 -49.03 5.90
C GLN A 538 -14.63 -49.93 5.30
N LYS A 539 -13.70 -49.33 4.54
CA LYS A 539 -12.58 -50.07 3.92
C LYS A 539 -11.55 -50.54 4.93
N PHE A 540 -11.31 -49.77 6.00
CA PHE A 540 -10.42 -50.19 7.08
C PHE A 540 -10.94 -51.45 7.78
N ASP A 541 -12.24 -51.49 8.11
CA ASP A 541 -12.87 -52.62 8.80
C ASP A 541 -12.94 -53.87 7.91
N GLU A 542 -13.24 -53.69 6.61
CA GLU A 542 -13.25 -54.76 5.60
C GLU A 542 -11.89 -55.45 5.49
N LEU A 543 -10.80 -54.67 5.35
CA LEU A 543 -9.44 -55.20 5.20
C LEU A 543 -8.89 -55.80 6.49
N THR A 544 -9.30 -55.27 7.65
CA THR A 544 -8.98 -55.85 8.95
C THR A 544 -9.64 -57.22 9.11
N SER A 545 -10.90 -57.36 8.71
CA SER A 545 -11.61 -58.64 8.70
C SER A 545 -10.96 -59.65 7.75
N PHE A 546 -10.51 -59.21 6.57
CA PHE A 546 -9.76 -60.05 5.63
C PHE A 546 -8.42 -60.54 6.22
N ARG A 547 -7.70 -59.68 6.95
CA ARG A 547 -6.47 -60.07 7.66
C ARG A 547 -6.74 -61.18 8.66
N ASP A 548 -7.80 -61.05 9.45
CA ASP A 548 -8.14 -61.99 10.52
C ASP A 548 -8.58 -63.34 9.94
N LEU A 549 -9.22 -63.36 8.77
CA LEU A 549 -9.55 -64.58 8.01
C LEU A 549 -8.29 -65.36 7.55
N LEU A 550 -7.18 -64.67 7.30
CA LEU A 550 -5.92 -65.26 6.86
C LEU A 550 -4.97 -65.64 8.01
N LYS A 551 -5.38 -65.47 9.27
CA LYS A 551 -4.52 -65.68 10.45
C LYS A 551 -4.00 -67.11 10.58
N ILE A 552 -2.72 -67.22 10.97
CA ILE A 552 -2.03 -68.48 11.27
C ILE A 552 -1.68 -68.53 12.76
N GLU A 553 -2.01 -69.64 13.42
CA GLU A 553 -1.58 -69.99 14.79
C GLU A 553 -0.99 -71.40 14.78
N GLU A 554 0.07 -71.66 15.54
CA GLU A 554 0.74 -72.98 15.62
C GLU A 554 1.06 -73.63 14.25
N LYS A 555 1.42 -72.81 13.25
CA LYS A 555 1.70 -73.21 11.86
C LYS A 555 0.49 -73.75 11.08
N ARG A 556 -0.73 -73.44 11.50
CA ARG A 556 -1.97 -73.79 10.81
C ARG A 556 -2.87 -72.58 10.63
N PHE A 557 -3.62 -72.54 9.53
CA PHE A 557 -4.65 -71.53 9.33
C PHE A 557 -5.79 -71.74 10.33
N VAL A 558 -6.09 -70.70 11.10
CA VAL A 558 -7.13 -70.73 12.15
C VAL A 558 -8.50 -70.83 11.51
N ASN A 559 -8.76 -70.00 10.50
CA ASN A 559 -10.02 -69.92 9.78
C ASN A 559 -9.97 -70.71 8.47
N ASP A 560 -11.12 -71.16 7.99
CA ASP A 560 -11.23 -71.78 6.67
C ASP A 560 -11.10 -70.72 5.58
N ASN A 561 -10.12 -70.93 4.69
CA ASN A 561 -9.81 -70.03 3.59
C ASN A 561 -9.20 -70.79 2.40
N LEU A 562 -9.00 -70.06 1.30
CA LEU A 562 -8.45 -70.63 0.07
C LEU A 562 -7.03 -71.19 0.26
N PHE A 563 -6.15 -70.49 0.99
CA PHE A 563 -4.78 -70.94 1.23
C PHE A 563 -4.73 -72.25 2.04
N LYS A 564 -5.60 -72.40 3.04
CA LYS A 564 -5.75 -73.65 3.81
C LYS A 564 -6.14 -74.82 2.90
N THR A 565 -7.09 -74.60 1.99
CA THR A 565 -7.56 -75.60 1.04
C THR A 565 -6.46 -76.02 0.06
N ILE A 566 -5.77 -75.03 -0.53
CA ILE A 566 -4.66 -75.27 -1.47
C ILE A 566 -3.52 -76.02 -0.77
N TYR A 567 -3.14 -75.60 0.44
CA TYR A 567 -2.05 -76.21 1.19
C TYR A 567 -2.34 -77.68 1.55
N ASN A 568 -3.56 -77.98 2.00
CA ASN A 568 -3.96 -79.35 2.33
C ASN A 568 -3.95 -80.27 1.10
N ASN A 569 -4.45 -79.79 -0.05
CA ASN A 569 -4.45 -80.55 -1.31
C ASN A 569 -3.01 -80.93 -1.72
N TYR A 570 -2.10 -79.95 -1.75
CA TYR A 570 -0.71 -80.22 -2.12
C TYR A 570 0.01 -81.08 -1.08
N ALA A 571 -0.32 -80.95 0.22
CA ALA A 571 0.25 -81.80 1.27
C ALA A 571 -0.15 -83.28 1.11
N GLU A 572 -1.42 -83.56 0.79
CA GLU A 572 -1.90 -84.93 0.51
C GLU A 572 -1.24 -85.53 -0.73
N ARG A 573 -1.19 -84.77 -1.84
CA ARG A 573 -0.52 -85.22 -3.08
C ARG A 573 0.97 -85.46 -2.86
N ARG A 574 1.64 -84.60 -2.09
CA ARG A 574 3.06 -84.75 -1.73
C ARG A 574 3.28 -86.03 -0.92
N HIS A 575 2.40 -86.34 0.03
CA HIS A 575 2.48 -87.57 0.80
C HIS A 575 2.32 -88.81 -0.09
N GLY A 576 1.38 -88.80 -1.04
CA GLY A 576 1.18 -89.91 -1.99
C GLY A 576 2.41 -90.20 -2.83
N ILE A 577 2.99 -89.16 -3.46
CA ILE A 577 4.18 -89.33 -4.31
C ILE A 577 5.42 -89.74 -3.49
N ASN A 578 5.59 -89.22 -2.28
CA ASN A 578 6.69 -89.65 -1.41
C ASN A 578 6.61 -91.14 -1.06
N LYS A 579 5.40 -91.67 -0.83
CA LYS A 579 5.18 -93.10 -0.57
C LYS A 579 5.50 -93.96 -1.80
N ASP A 580 5.10 -93.53 -2.99
CA ASP A 580 5.42 -94.22 -4.25
C ASP A 580 6.94 -94.23 -4.53
N LEU A 581 7.65 -93.17 -4.16
CA LEU A 581 9.10 -93.04 -4.36
C LEU A 581 9.93 -93.91 -3.40
N GLU A 582 9.36 -94.38 -2.28
CA GLU A 582 10.03 -95.28 -1.33
C GLU A 582 10.26 -96.69 -1.93
N GLU A 583 9.41 -97.16 -2.84
CA GLU A 583 9.49 -98.51 -3.43
C GLU A 583 10.70 -98.70 -4.38
N TYR A 584 11.24 -97.61 -4.94
CA TYR A 584 12.34 -97.63 -5.92
C TYR A 584 13.76 -97.54 -5.31
N GLN A 585 13.89 -97.52 -3.97
CA GLN A 585 15.13 -97.10 -3.29
C GLN A 585 15.82 -98.22 -2.47
N LYS A 586 16.42 -99.23 -3.12
CA LYS A 586 17.18 -100.31 -2.43
C LYS A 586 18.70 -100.08 -2.26
N ASN A 587 19.29 -99.02 -2.82
CA ASN A 587 20.74 -98.75 -2.73
C ASN A 587 21.02 -97.41 -1.99
N GLU A 588 21.31 -97.49 -0.70
CA GLU A 588 21.31 -96.34 0.22
C GLU A 588 22.44 -95.33 -0.02
N GLN A 589 23.60 -95.77 -0.52
CA GLN A 589 24.74 -94.88 -0.79
C GLN A 589 24.49 -93.94 -1.98
N ILE A 590 23.93 -94.45 -3.09
CA ILE A 590 23.67 -93.65 -4.29
C ILE A 590 22.48 -92.68 -4.09
N ARG A 591 21.50 -93.07 -3.24
CA ARG A 591 20.40 -92.20 -2.79
C ARG A 591 20.92 -90.94 -2.09
N VAL A 592 21.85 -91.11 -1.16
CA VAL A 592 22.43 -90.00 -0.41
C VAL A 592 23.22 -89.06 -1.33
N GLU A 593 23.93 -89.60 -2.32
CA GLU A 593 24.75 -88.80 -3.23
C GLU A 593 23.91 -88.06 -4.28
N THR A 594 22.94 -88.74 -4.91
CA THR A 594 22.05 -88.13 -5.92
C THR A 594 21.14 -87.07 -5.29
N SER A 595 20.59 -87.35 -4.09
CA SER A 595 19.77 -86.39 -3.35
C SER A 595 20.55 -85.13 -2.95
N LYS A 596 21.85 -85.26 -2.64
CA LYS A 596 22.71 -84.10 -2.35
C LYS A 596 22.89 -83.21 -3.59
N ILE A 597 23.21 -83.80 -4.74
CA ILE A 597 23.45 -83.05 -5.99
C ILE A 597 22.15 -82.40 -6.49
N GLU A 598 21.02 -83.08 -6.41
CA GLU A 598 19.71 -82.53 -6.80
C GLU A 598 19.27 -81.39 -5.88
N LYS A 599 19.55 -81.52 -4.58
CA LYS A 599 19.35 -80.41 -3.63
C LYS A 599 20.19 -79.20 -4.04
N THR A 600 21.46 -79.40 -4.40
CA THR A 600 22.33 -78.31 -4.89
C THR A 600 21.79 -77.66 -6.17
N VAL A 601 21.32 -78.43 -7.16
CA VAL A 601 20.72 -77.87 -8.40
C VAL A 601 19.45 -77.07 -8.10
N SER A 602 18.61 -77.57 -7.18
CA SER A 602 17.41 -76.86 -6.73
C SER A 602 17.75 -75.56 -6.01
N ASP A 603 18.71 -75.60 -5.08
CA ASP A 603 19.19 -74.43 -4.35
C ASP A 603 19.79 -73.37 -5.30
N ASP A 604 20.56 -73.79 -6.31
CA ASP A 604 21.13 -72.90 -7.34
C ASP A 604 20.03 -72.25 -8.22
N LYS A 605 18.99 -73.00 -8.62
CA LYS A 605 17.85 -72.46 -9.38
C LYS A 605 17.04 -71.44 -8.57
N ILE A 606 16.78 -71.72 -7.30
CA ILE A 606 16.11 -70.81 -6.36
C ILE A 606 16.94 -69.52 -6.21
N THR A 607 18.25 -69.65 -6.05
CA THR A 607 19.19 -68.53 -5.97
C THR A 607 19.14 -67.67 -7.23
N LEU A 608 19.12 -68.29 -8.42
CA LEU A 608 19.02 -67.58 -9.71
C LEU A 608 17.70 -66.79 -9.85
N GLN A 609 16.57 -67.39 -9.47
CA GLN A 609 15.27 -66.71 -9.48
C GLN A 609 15.23 -65.54 -8.50
N LYS A 610 15.82 -65.69 -7.31
CA LYS A 610 15.95 -64.61 -6.33
C LYS A 610 16.78 -63.46 -6.89
N THR A 611 17.89 -63.74 -7.57
CA THR A 611 18.74 -62.75 -8.24
C THR A 611 17.96 -61.95 -9.29
N GLN A 612 17.15 -62.61 -10.13
CA GLN A 612 16.36 -61.91 -11.14
C GLN A 612 15.29 -61.00 -10.50
N LYS A 613 14.52 -61.51 -9.51
CA LYS A 613 13.53 -60.71 -8.79
C LYS A 613 14.15 -59.46 -8.14
N LEU A 614 15.32 -59.60 -7.52
CA LEU A 614 16.07 -58.47 -6.93
C LEU A 614 16.49 -57.43 -7.98
N LYS A 615 16.93 -57.84 -9.17
CA LYS A 615 17.27 -56.91 -10.26
C LYS A 615 16.06 -56.10 -10.72
N ASP A 616 14.92 -56.75 -10.94
CA ASP A 616 13.69 -56.09 -11.39
C ASP A 616 13.19 -55.08 -10.33
N GLU A 617 13.28 -55.45 -9.04
CA GLU A 617 12.95 -54.58 -7.91
C GLU A 617 13.88 -53.36 -7.83
N ILE A 618 15.19 -53.53 -8.03
CA ILE A 618 16.16 -52.42 -8.07
C ILE A 618 15.85 -51.47 -9.24
N ILE A 619 15.51 -51.98 -10.42
CA ILE A 619 15.15 -51.17 -11.59
C ILE A 619 13.92 -50.32 -11.30
N LEU A 620 12.86 -50.93 -10.75
CA LEU A 620 11.63 -50.22 -10.42
C LEU A 620 11.88 -49.11 -9.39
N ASN A 621 12.63 -49.40 -8.32
CA ASN A 621 12.96 -48.40 -7.31
C ASN A 621 13.85 -47.29 -7.86
N LYS A 622 14.76 -47.58 -8.81
CA LYS A 622 15.57 -46.53 -9.49
C LYS A 622 14.69 -45.59 -10.32
N GLN A 623 13.65 -46.10 -10.97
CA GLN A 623 12.67 -45.27 -11.69
C GLN A 623 11.86 -44.38 -10.72
N GLU A 624 11.39 -44.93 -9.60
CA GLU A 624 10.71 -44.15 -8.57
C GLU A 624 11.62 -43.10 -7.92
N LEU A 625 12.87 -43.43 -7.65
CA LEU A 625 13.87 -42.47 -7.14
C LEU A 625 14.05 -41.27 -8.08
N GLN A 626 14.08 -41.52 -9.40
CA GLN A 626 14.15 -40.47 -10.41
C GLN A 626 12.89 -39.59 -10.42
N LYS A 627 11.69 -40.19 -10.29
CA LYS A 627 10.44 -39.42 -10.17
C LYS A 627 10.43 -38.53 -8.93
N GLU A 628 10.88 -39.03 -7.77
CA GLU A 628 10.97 -38.23 -6.55
C GLU A 628 11.97 -37.07 -6.72
N LYS A 629 13.10 -37.29 -7.40
CA LYS A 629 14.06 -36.23 -7.76
C LYS A 629 13.42 -35.15 -8.65
N GLU A 630 12.61 -35.54 -9.63
CA GLU A 630 11.92 -34.59 -10.51
C GLU A 630 10.86 -33.78 -9.75
N LYS A 631 10.08 -34.43 -8.86
CA LYS A 631 9.13 -33.74 -7.98
C LYS A 631 9.81 -32.69 -7.09
N LEU A 632 10.97 -33.04 -6.52
CA LEU A 632 11.75 -32.15 -5.66
C LEU A 632 12.15 -30.86 -6.38
N PHE A 633 12.72 -30.96 -7.59
CA PHE A 633 13.14 -29.79 -8.36
C PHE A 633 11.96 -29.00 -8.91
N LYS A 634 10.86 -29.69 -9.28
CA LYS A 634 9.63 -29.00 -9.66
C LYS A 634 9.12 -28.15 -8.48
N LEU A 635 9.04 -28.71 -7.28
CA LEU A 635 8.59 -27.99 -6.10
C LEU A 635 9.52 -26.81 -5.76
N TYR A 636 10.84 -26.97 -5.90
CA TYR A 636 11.80 -25.86 -5.72
C TYR A 636 11.54 -24.71 -6.72
N THR A 637 11.27 -25.03 -7.99
CA THR A 637 10.91 -24.05 -9.02
C THR A 637 9.55 -23.41 -8.77
N ASP A 638 8.56 -24.19 -8.35
CA ASP A 638 7.23 -23.70 -8.02
C ASP A 638 7.31 -22.71 -6.83
N ASN A 639 8.09 -23.05 -5.80
CA ASN A 639 8.33 -22.18 -4.64
C ASN A 639 9.02 -20.87 -5.04
N PHE A 640 9.99 -20.92 -5.95
CA PHE A 640 10.57 -19.70 -6.51
C PHE A 640 9.51 -18.85 -7.22
N ASN A 641 8.69 -19.46 -8.08
CA ASN A 641 7.73 -18.73 -8.92
C ASN A 641 6.65 -18.01 -8.10
N GLU A 642 6.43 -18.40 -6.83
CA GLU A 642 5.57 -17.65 -5.91
C GLU A 642 6.10 -16.23 -5.62
N TYR A 643 7.43 -16.02 -5.61
CA TYR A 643 8.04 -14.71 -5.33
C TYR A 643 7.81 -13.67 -6.44
N PRO A 644 8.08 -13.95 -7.73
CA PRO A 644 7.70 -13.05 -8.82
C PRO A 644 6.21 -12.77 -8.87
N LYS A 645 5.35 -13.78 -8.60
CA LYS A 645 3.90 -13.58 -8.58
C LYS A 645 3.47 -12.57 -7.52
N ILE A 646 3.93 -12.73 -6.27
CA ILE A 646 3.57 -11.78 -5.20
C ILE A 646 4.15 -10.39 -5.45
N VAL A 647 5.34 -10.31 -6.05
CA VAL A 647 5.92 -9.04 -6.48
C VAL A 647 5.04 -8.35 -7.53
N GLU A 648 4.56 -9.06 -8.55
CA GLU A 648 3.65 -8.48 -9.56
C GLU A 648 2.32 -8.02 -8.94
N ILE A 649 1.75 -8.80 -8.00
CA ILE A 649 0.52 -8.41 -7.29
C ILE A 649 0.73 -7.10 -6.51
N LEU A 650 1.84 -6.98 -5.79
CA LEU A 650 2.12 -5.80 -4.99
C LEU A 650 2.58 -4.59 -5.83
N LYS A 651 3.04 -4.80 -7.07
CA LYS A 651 3.41 -3.71 -8.00
C LYS A 651 2.24 -2.81 -8.35
N GLU A 652 1.02 -3.35 -8.42
CA GLU A 652 -0.19 -2.55 -8.68
C GLU A 652 -0.31 -1.40 -7.67
N ARG A 653 -0.08 -1.70 -6.39
CA ARG A 653 -0.10 -0.69 -5.31
C ARG A 653 1.13 0.22 -5.32
N ALA A 654 2.29 -0.32 -5.66
CA ALA A 654 3.53 0.44 -5.78
C ALA A 654 3.42 1.56 -6.84
N SER A 655 2.61 1.36 -7.88
CA SER A 655 2.41 2.36 -8.94
C SER A 655 1.66 3.64 -8.50
N LEU A 656 0.96 3.60 -7.35
CA LEU A 656 0.19 4.75 -6.83
C LEU A 656 1.05 5.96 -6.49
N THR A 657 2.36 5.78 -6.28
CA THR A 657 3.28 6.86 -5.91
C THR A 657 4.00 7.49 -7.10
N GLU A 658 3.88 6.92 -8.31
CA GLU A 658 4.69 7.31 -9.48
C GLU A 658 4.46 8.77 -9.91
N GLU A 659 3.24 9.29 -9.74
CA GLU A 659 2.91 10.68 -10.06
C GLU A 659 3.74 11.71 -9.28
N ASP A 660 4.26 11.32 -8.12
CA ASP A 660 4.98 12.22 -7.22
C ASP A 660 6.51 12.07 -7.37
N LYS A 661 7.01 11.57 -8.52
CA LYS A 661 8.44 11.26 -8.77
C LYS A 661 9.01 10.15 -7.86
N LEU A 662 8.12 9.40 -7.21
CA LEU A 662 8.43 8.35 -6.25
C LEU A 662 8.11 6.98 -6.85
N ILE A 663 9.16 6.20 -7.10
CA ILE A 663 9.04 4.88 -7.74
C ILE A 663 9.40 3.82 -6.72
N ILE A 664 8.57 2.78 -6.63
CA ILE A 664 8.82 1.61 -5.79
C ILE A 664 8.98 0.39 -6.71
N GLU A 665 10.19 -0.15 -6.77
CA GLU A 665 10.54 -1.27 -7.64
C GLU A 665 10.61 -2.58 -6.84
N GLY A 666 9.68 -3.49 -7.15
CA GLY A 666 9.66 -4.85 -6.61
C GLY A 666 10.43 -5.84 -7.49
N SER A 667 11.21 -6.72 -6.88
CA SER A 667 11.91 -7.82 -7.56
C SER A 667 12.05 -9.06 -6.67
N ALA A 668 11.99 -10.25 -7.27
CA ALA A 668 12.34 -11.49 -6.59
C ALA A 668 13.86 -11.67 -6.63
N LYS A 669 14.51 -11.74 -5.47
CA LYS A 669 15.98 -11.90 -5.35
C LYS A 669 16.35 -13.16 -4.58
N PHE A 670 17.56 -13.65 -4.81
CA PHE A 670 18.15 -14.77 -4.07
C PHE A 670 19.16 -14.24 -3.05
N ASN A 671 19.06 -14.71 -1.80
CA ASN A 671 19.96 -14.36 -0.72
C ASN A 671 21.22 -15.24 -0.75
N ALA A 672 22.16 -14.87 -1.61
CA ALA A 672 23.43 -15.57 -1.82
C ALA A 672 24.25 -15.64 -0.52
N SER A 673 24.24 -14.57 0.29
CA SER A 673 24.98 -14.52 1.57
C SER A 673 24.47 -15.52 2.60
N LYS A 674 23.14 -15.59 2.80
CA LYS A 674 22.48 -16.56 3.68
C LYS A 674 22.69 -17.99 3.16
N PHE A 675 22.52 -18.19 1.85
CA PHE A 675 22.77 -19.48 1.20
C PHE A 675 24.21 -19.95 1.41
N ASN A 676 25.19 -19.13 1.07
CA ASN A 676 26.62 -19.44 1.20
C ASN A 676 26.99 -19.78 2.65
N LYS A 677 26.47 -19.02 3.62
CA LYS A 677 26.68 -19.31 5.05
C LYS A 677 26.10 -20.67 5.45
N ARG A 678 24.90 -21.00 4.98
CA ARG A 678 24.19 -22.25 5.31
C ARG A 678 24.81 -23.45 4.60
N ILE A 679 25.18 -23.34 3.33
CA ILE A 679 25.87 -24.41 2.58
C ILE A 679 27.26 -24.69 3.15
N ARG A 680 28.02 -23.65 3.54
CA ARG A 680 29.31 -23.86 4.21
C ARG A 680 29.16 -24.61 5.53
N SER A 681 28.03 -24.45 6.24
CA SER A 681 27.78 -25.14 7.51
C SER A 681 27.62 -26.66 7.39
N ILE A 682 27.25 -27.18 6.22
CA ILE A 682 27.10 -28.62 5.97
C ILE A 682 28.38 -29.29 5.41
N SER A 683 29.37 -28.49 5.03
CA SER A 683 30.66 -28.95 4.50
C SER A 683 31.72 -29.10 5.60
N ASP A 684 32.76 -29.90 5.34
CA ASP A 684 33.95 -30.00 6.19
C ASP A 684 34.93 -28.82 6.03
N LEU A 685 34.63 -27.88 5.12
CA LEU A 685 35.37 -26.66 4.78
C LEU A 685 36.78 -26.88 4.20
N ARG A 686 37.38 -28.06 4.36
CA ARG A 686 38.76 -28.36 3.92
C ARG A 686 38.85 -28.52 2.41
N SER A 687 37.77 -29.00 1.79
CA SER A 687 37.67 -29.27 0.36
C SER A 687 36.46 -28.57 -0.26
N PHE A 688 36.13 -27.36 0.19
CA PHE A 688 34.94 -26.64 -0.29
C PHE A 688 35.13 -26.22 -1.77
N PRO A 689 34.26 -26.64 -2.70
CA PRO A 689 34.47 -26.44 -4.14
C PRO A 689 34.07 -25.02 -4.58
N GLU A 690 34.62 -23.99 -3.94
CA GLU A 690 34.29 -22.57 -4.18
C GLU A 690 34.47 -22.15 -5.64
N ASN A 691 35.48 -22.72 -6.31
CA ASN A 691 35.78 -22.40 -7.69
C ASN A 691 34.89 -23.11 -8.72
N ASN A 692 34.22 -24.21 -8.32
CA ASN A 692 33.45 -25.06 -9.22
C ASN A 692 32.00 -24.55 -9.41
N TYR A 693 31.47 -23.79 -8.44
CA TYR A 693 30.08 -23.31 -8.47
C TYR A 693 30.04 -21.77 -8.48
N PRO A 694 29.47 -21.13 -9.51
CA PRO A 694 29.34 -19.68 -9.60
C PRO A 694 28.60 -19.04 -8.40
N LEU A 695 27.57 -19.70 -7.87
CA LEU A 695 26.81 -19.27 -6.68
C LEU A 695 27.68 -18.86 -5.47
N PHE A 696 28.86 -19.46 -5.30
CA PHE A 696 29.75 -19.16 -4.19
C PHE A 696 30.66 -17.94 -4.43
N LYS A 697 30.74 -17.42 -5.66
CA LYS A 697 31.60 -16.28 -6.05
C LYS A 697 30.91 -14.93 -5.94
N GLU A 698 29.62 -14.92 -5.67
CA GLU A 698 28.81 -13.71 -5.58
C GLU A 698 29.25 -12.83 -4.41
N LYS A 699 29.47 -11.55 -4.69
CA LYS A 699 29.90 -10.54 -3.70
C LYS A 699 28.73 -9.75 -3.11
N GLU A 700 27.61 -9.71 -3.83
CA GLU A 700 26.39 -9.07 -3.37
C GLU A 700 25.58 -10.01 -2.46
N ASP A 701 24.94 -9.45 -1.42
CA ASP A 701 24.15 -10.26 -0.49
C ASP A 701 22.85 -10.79 -1.14
N LEU A 702 22.22 -9.97 -1.99
CA LEU A 702 20.96 -10.25 -2.68
C LEU A 702 21.15 -10.06 -4.19
N ILE A 703 20.96 -11.13 -4.96
CA ILE A 703 21.20 -11.10 -6.42
C ILE A 703 19.91 -11.36 -7.20
N LEU A 704 19.83 -10.77 -8.39
CA LEU A 704 18.91 -11.23 -9.44
C LEU A 704 19.47 -12.50 -10.06
N PHE A 705 18.61 -13.38 -10.52
CA PHE A 705 19.04 -14.63 -11.13
C PHE A 705 18.09 -15.08 -12.24
N ASP A 706 18.66 -15.81 -13.19
CA ASP A 706 17.90 -16.56 -14.19
C ASP A 706 17.51 -17.92 -13.62
N ASN A 707 16.22 -18.24 -13.68
CA ASN A 707 15.67 -19.47 -13.12
C ASN A 707 16.33 -20.74 -13.65
N ASN A 708 16.58 -20.80 -14.95
CA ASN A 708 17.12 -22.00 -15.57
C ASN A 708 18.58 -22.21 -15.14
N THR A 709 19.36 -21.13 -15.15
CA THR A 709 20.76 -21.13 -14.72
C THR A 709 20.89 -21.49 -13.25
N HIS A 710 20.08 -20.88 -12.38
CA HIS A 710 20.05 -21.16 -10.95
C HIS A 710 19.66 -22.61 -10.67
N LEU A 711 18.57 -23.09 -11.27
CA LEU A 711 18.10 -24.47 -11.09
C LEU A 711 19.16 -25.49 -11.55
N ASN A 712 19.88 -25.23 -12.64
CA ASN A 712 20.94 -26.11 -13.11
C ASN A 712 22.09 -26.19 -12.10
N GLN A 713 22.54 -25.06 -11.55
CA GLN A 713 23.60 -25.07 -10.52
C GLN A 713 23.15 -25.79 -9.23
N ILE A 714 21.88 -25.63 -8.83
CA ILE A 714 21.29 -26.36 -7.70
C ILE A 714 21.24 -27.88 -7.99
N LYS A 715 20.90 -28.29 -9.22
CA LYS A 715 20.91 -29.71 -9.64
C LYS A 715 22.31 -30.32 -9.65
N GLU A 716 23.32 -29.57 -10.09
CA GLU A 716 24.73 -29.97 -10.05
C GLU A 716 25.18 -30.16 -8.60
N LEU A 717 24.96 -29.16 -7.74
CA LEU A 717 25.34 -29.22 -6.32
C LEU A 717 24.61 -30.34 -5.57
N PHE A 718 23.33 -30.56 -5.88
CA PHE A 718 22.57 -31.71 -5.38
C PHE A 718 23.25 -33.03 -5.76
N SER A 719 23.63 -33.19 -7.03
CA SER A 719 24.25 -34.42 -7.53
C SER A 719 25.61 -34.64 -6.83
N SER A 720 26.42 -33.60 -6.67
CA SER A 720 27.69 -33.69 -5.94
C SER A 720 27.54 -34.05 -4.46
N ILE A 721 26.54 -33.48 -3.76
CA ILE A 721 26.23 -33.81 -2.35
C ILE A 721 25.75 -35.28 -2.23
N VAL A 722 24.88 -35.71 -3.14
CA VAL A 722 24.22 -37.02 -3.07
C VAL A 722 25.13 -38.15 -3.54
N GLU A 723 25.94 -37.93 -4.58
CA GLU A 723 26.85 -38.92 -5.18
C GLU A 723 28.25 -38.90 -4.57
N LYS A 724 28.51 -37.97 -3.63
CA LYS A 724 29.81 -37.81 -2.94
C LYS A 724 30.96 -37.56 -3.91
N GLN A 725 30.76 -36.63 -4.85
CA GLN A 725 31.77 -36.23 -5.82
C GLN A 725 32.76 -35.23 -5.20
N ASP A 726 32.75 -33.98 -5.65
CA ASP A 726 33.67 -32.91 -5.24
C ASP A 726 33.22 -32.15 -3.97
N PHE A 727 31.97 -32.32 -3.52
CA PHE A 727 31.45 -31.69 -2.31
C PHE A 727 31.55 -32.60 -1.08
N VAL A 728 32.44 -32.28 -0.14
CA VAL A 728 32.68 -33.08 1.06
C VAL A 728 31.82 -32.60 2.24
N LEU A 729 30.91 -33.47 2.70
CA LEU A 729 30.07 -33.25 3.88
C LEU A 729 30.85 -33.44 5.20
N ASN A 730 30.49 -32.63 6.20
CA ASN A 730 30.95 -32.79 7.58
C ASN A 730 30.45 -34.10 8.22
N SER A 731 30.95 -34.45 9.41
CA SER A 731 30.69 -35.76 10.03
C SER A 731 29.20 -36.03 10.30
N GLU A 732 28.44 -35.01 10.70
CA GLU A 732 27.01 -35.10 10.97
C GLU A 732 26.22 -35.34 9.68
N ASN A 733 26.40 -34.48 8.68
CA ASN A 733 25.69 -34.56 7.41
C ASN A 733 26.14 -35.75 6.56
N ARG A 734 27.34 -36.29 6.78
CA ARG A 734 27.78 -37.54 6.14
C ARG A 734 27.01 -38.76 6.65
N ARG A 735 26.58 -38.75 7.92
CA ARG A 735 25.72 -39.80 8.51
C ARG A 735 24.26 -39.65 8.06
N ASN A 736 23.80 -38.42 7.87
CA ASN A 736 22.47 -38.13 7.37
C ASN A 736 22.49 -37.11 6.21
N PRO A 737 22.75 -37.55 4.96
CA PRO A 737 22.81 -36.65 3.81
C PRO A 737 21.48 -35.97 3.47
N ALA A 738 20.35 -36.44 4.02
CA ALA A 738 19.06 -35.78 3.86
C ALA A 738 19.09 -34.36 4.44
N ASN A 739 19.76 -34.15 5.58
CA ASN A 739 19.91 -32.83 6.18
C ASN A 739 20.66 -31.86 5.27
N ALA A 740 21.71 -32.32 4.58
CA ALA A 740 22.44 -31.49 3.61
C ALA A 740 21.56 -31.06 2.44
N VAL A 741 20.70 -31.96 1.93
CA VAL A 741 19.74 -31.64 0.86
C VAL A 741 18.65 -30.70 1.36
N LYS A 742 18.16 -30.86 2.61
CA LYS A 742 17.22 -29.92 3.23
C LYS A 742 17.81 -28.51 3.30
N VAL A 743 19.08 -28.39 3.67
CA VAL A 743 19.79 -27.09 3.68
C VAL A 743 19.99 -26.54 2.27
N LEU A 744 20.31 -27.39 1.28
CA LEU A 744 20.48 -26.96 -0.11
C LEU A 744 19.22 -26.35 -0.71
N LEU A 745 18.08 -27.00 -0.45
CA LEU A 745 16.80 -26.66 -1.06
C LEU A 745 15.89 -25.83 -0.14
N ASP A 746 16.43 -25.32 0.98
CA ASP A 746 15.78 -24.38 1.90
C ASP A 746 15.39 -23.09 1.16
N ASP A 747 14.51 -22.29 1.78
CA ASP A 747 14.07 -21.04 1.18
C ASP A 747 15.07 -19.89 1.43
N TYR A 748 15.66 -19.44 0.32
CA TYR A 748 16.62 -18.35 0.24
C TYR A 748 16.13 -17.21 -0.66
N PHE A 749 14.90 -17.27 -1.13
CA PHE A 749 14.32 -16.23 -1.96
C PHE A 749 13.74 -15.11 -1.07
N VAL A 750 13.69 -13.91 -1.61
CA VAL A 750 13.13 -12.73 -0.95
C VAL A 750 12.38 -11.86 -1.94
N ASP A 751 11.24 -11.33 -1.53
CA ASP A 751 10.54 -10.24 -2.21
C ASP A 751 11.22 -8.91 -1.81
N TYR A 752 12.04 -8.38 -2.71
CA TYR A 752 12.84 -7.19 -2.46
C TYR A 752 12.18 -5.95 -3.06
N TRP A 753 12.07 -4.90 -2.26
CA TRP A 753 11.42 -3.63 -2.63
C TRP A 753 12.42 -2.48 -2.51
N GLU A 754 12.74 -1.82 -3.62
CA GLU A 754 13.61 -0.66 -3.65
C GLU A 754 12.79 0.61 -3.89
N THR A 755 13.15 1.71 -3.24
CA THR A 755 12.48 3.00 -3.43
C THR A 755 13.45 3.99 -4.07
N LEU A 756 12.98 4.66 -5.12
CA LEU A 756 13.70 5.71 -5.84
C LEU A 756 12.90 7.01 -5.78
N TYR A 757 13.59 8.14 -5.61
CA TYR A 757 13.00 9.47 -5.69
C TYR A 757 13.93 10.40 -6.48
N ASP A 758 13.39 10.94 -7.57
CA ASP A 758 14.14 11.76 -8.54
C ASP A 758 15.39 11.03 -9.09
N GLY A 759 15.26 9.72 -9.33
CA GLY A 759 16.33 8.85 -9.84
C GLY A 759 17.37 8.39 -8.81
N ASP A 760 17.37 8.96 -7.60
CA ASP A 760 18.25 8.52 -6.52
C ASP A 760 17.65 7.35 -5.75
N LYS A 761 18.49 6.39 -5.36
CA LYS A 761 18.12 5.31 -4.43
C LYS A 761 18.12 5.82 -2.99
N MET A 762 17.19 5.33 -2.17
CA MET A 762 17.04 5.76 -0.78
C MET A 762 18.32 5.67 0.06
N ASP A 763 19.14 4.64 -0.14
CA ASP A 763 20.42 4.43 0.59
C ASP A 763 21.49 5.47 0.25
N LYS A 764 21.33 6.20 -0.87
CA LYS A 764 22.21 7.29 -1.32
C LYS A 764 21.67 8.68 -1.00
N MET A 765 20.45 8.78 -0.47
CA MET A 765 19.83 10.07 -0.15
C MET A 765 20.38 10.68 1.14
N SER A 766 20.30 11.99 1.26
CA SER A 766 20.47 12.66 2.56
C SER A 766 19.33 12.24 3.50
N THR A 767 19.59 12.28 4.81
CA THR A 767 18.58 11.97 5.83
C THR A 767 17.31 12.80 5.67
N GLY A 768 17.46 14.08 5.28
CA GLY A 768 16.35 14.96 4.93
C GLY A 768 15.55 14.45 3.73
N LYS A 769 16.19 14.24 2.58
CA LYS A 769 15.51 13.76 1.36
C LYS A 769 14.81 12.41 1.62
N ALA A 770 15.47 11.48 2.32
CA ALA A 770 14.87 10.21 2.72
C ALA A 770 13.66 10.38 3.66
N SER A 771 13.71 11.29 4.63
CA SER A 771 12.59 11.60 5.53
C SER A 771 11.36 12.09 4.75
N PHE A 772 11.58 12.94 3.75
CA PHE A 772 10.51 13.42 2.86
C PHE A 772 9.90 12.28 2.04
N VAL A 773 10.73 11.40 1.47
CA VAL A 773 10.24 10.23 0.73
C VAL A 773 9.41 9.30 1.63
N ILE A 774 9.81 9.10 2.89
CA ILE A 774 9.01 8.31 3.84
C ILE A 774 7.63 8.97 4.07
N LEU A 775 7.58 10.30 4.23
CA LEU A 775 6.31 11.03 4.34
C LEU A 775 5.41 10.79 3.11
N MET A 776 6.00 10.86 1.91
CA MET A 776 5.28 10.59 0.66
C MET A 776 4.76 9.15 0.60
N LEU A 777 5.58 8.16 0.97
CA LEU A 777 5.16 6.76 1.03
C LEU A 777 3.97 6.56 2.00
N ILE A 778 4.03 7.16 3.19
CA ILE A 778 2.99 7.04 4.22
C ILE A 778 1.65 7.58 3.72
N ILE A 779 1.68 8.72 3.04
CA ILE A 779 0.47 9.40 2.55
C ILE A 779 -0.01 8.76 1.24
N GLY A 780 0.89 8.53 0.28
CA GLY A 780 0.58 8.01 -1.06
C GLY A 780 0.10 6.56 -1.08
N LEU A 781 0.58 5.73 -0.15
CA LEU A 781 0.11 4.33 0.00
C LEU A 781 -1.04 4.18 1.01
N SER A 782 -1.55 5.27 1.60
CA SER A 782 -2.65 5.22 2.58
C SER A 782 -3.98 4.88 1.90
N ASN A 783 -4.68 3.82 2.34
CA ASN A 783 -6.01 3.48 1.80
C ASN A 783 -7.14 4.38 2.30
N SER A 784 -6.92 5.06 3.42
CA SER A 784 -7.91 5.97 4.02
C SER A 784 -7.59 7.40 3.67
N ASN A 785 -8.60 8.20 3.36
CA ASN A 785 -8.55 9.67 3.25
C ASN A 785 -8.76 10.37 4.60
N ALA A 786 -8.66 9.64 5.70
CA ALA A 786 -8.65 10.20 7.05
C ALA A 786 -7.58 11.31 7.20
N PRO A 787 -7.76 12.20 8.18
CA PRO A 787 -6.84 13.30 8.40
C PRO A 787 -5.42 12.80 8.65
N ILE A 788 -4.44 13.63 8.30
CA ILE A 788 -3.06 13.41 8.71
C ILE A 788 -2.58 14.53 9.61
N LEU A 789 -1.94 14.14 10.70
CA LEU A 789 -1.42 14.99 11.75
C LEU A 789 0.12 15.00 11.65
N LEU A 790 0.71 16.15 11.34
CA LEU A 790 2.14 16.29 11.07
C LEU A 790 2.80 17.26 12.05
N ASP A 791 3.72 16.80 12.89
CA ASP A 791 4.46 17.64 13.84
C ASP A 791 5.86 17.94 13.31
N GLN A 792 6.05 19.15 12.77
CA GLN A 792 7.31 19.67 12.26
C GLN A 792 8.02 18.72 11.27
N PRO A 793 7.35 18.28 10.18
CA PRO A 793 7.96 17.41 9.17
C PRO A 793 9.16 18.06 8.46
N GLU A 794 9.32 19.38 8.57
CA GLU A 794 10.37 20.17 7.93
C GLU A 794 11.72 20.21 8.66
N ASP A 795 11.80 19.84 9.95
CA ASP A 795 12.97 20.08 10.82
C ASP A 795 14.29 19.50 10.26
N ASN A 796 14.20 18.47 9.42
CA ASN A 796 15.36 17.78 8.83
C ASN A 796 15.50 18.01 7.31
N LEU A 797 14.67 18.88 6.74
CA LEU A 797 14.71 19.24 5.31
C LEU A 797 15.45 20.56 5.11
N ASP A 798 16.21 20.66 4.03
CA ASP A 798 16.77 21.94 3.62
C ASP A 798 15.68 22.86 3.02
N ASN A 799 15.89 24.18 3.10
CA ASN A 799 14.90 25.16 2.62
C ASN A 799 14.52 24.98 1.14
N ARG A 800 15.42 24.50 0.29
CA ARG A 800 15.11 24.30 -1.13
C ARG A 800 14.17 23.11 -1.32
N SER A 801 14.39 22.02 -0.60
CA SER A 801 13.50 20.84 -0.58
C SER A 801 12.13 21.18 0.03
N ILE A 802 12.09 22.02 1.08
CA ILE A 802 10.84 22.49 1.67
C ILE A 802 10.01 23.25 0.62
N THR A 803 10.60 24.26 -0.03
CA THR A 803 9.86 25.11 -0.97
C THR A 803 9.46 24.38 -2.25
N LYS A 804 10.31 23.49 -2.77
CA LYS A 804 10.03 22.81 -4.05
C LYS A 804 9.19 21.56 -3.90
N ASP A 805 9.47 20.73 -2.90
CA ASP A 805 8.92 19.39 -2.86
C ASP A 805 7.80 19.29 -1.81
N LEU A 806 8.08 19.70 -0.56
CA LEU A 806 7.09 19.58 0.53
C LEU A 806 5.86 20.49 0.29
N VAL A 807 6.08 21.74 -0.08
CA VAL A 807 4.98 22.70 -0.33
C VAL A 807 4.09 22.23 -1.47
N GLU A 808 4.67 21.84 -2.61
CA GLU A 808 3.92 21.33 -3.77
C GLU A 808 3.11 20.09 -3.40
N TYR A 809 3.75 19.16 -2.66
CA TYR A 809 3.11 17.94 -2.19
C TYR A 809 1.93 18.21 -1.24
N LEU A 810 2.09 19.11 -0.26
CA LEU A 810 1.02 19.50 0.66
C LEU A 810 -0.15 20.15 -0.08
N ARG A 811 0.11 20.96 -1.10
CA ARG A 811 -0.93 21.61 -1.92
C ARG A 811 -1.77 20.60 -2.72
N LYS A 812 -1.13 19.55 -3.26
CA LYS A 812 -1.85 18.44 -3.92
C LYS A 812 -2.66 17.65 -2.89
N LYS A 813 -2.04 17.22 -1.80
CA LYS A 813 -2.65 16.31 -0.81
C LYS A 813 -3.73 16.96 0.06
N LYS A 814 -3.70 18.28 0.29
CA LYS A 814 -4.77 18.99 0.99
C LYS A 814 -6.10 18.99 0.23
N LEU A 815 -6.13 18.64 -1.06
CA LEU A 815 -7.37 18.49 -1.83
C LEU A 815 -8.01 17.10 -1.62
N GLU A 816 -7.20 16.07 -1.41
CA GLU A 816 -7.63 14.67 -1.22
C GLU A 816 -8.08 14.40 0.24
N ARG A 817 -7.39 14.98 1.22
CA ARG A 817 -7.66 14.77 2.66
C ARG A 817 -7.44 16.03 3.50
N GLN A 818 -7.84 15.98 4.76
CA GLN A 818 -7.54 17.03 5.74
C GLN A 818 -6.11 16.88 6.26
N ILE A 819 -5.38 17.99 6.34
CA ILE A 819 -4.03 18.03 6.90
C ILE A 819 -4.03 18.99 8.09
N ILE A 820 -3.49 18.54 9.24
CA ILE A 820 -3.26 19.38 10.41
C ILE A 820 -1.78 19.32 10.72
N LEU A 821 -1.09 20.44 10.54
CA LEU A 821 0.36 20.50 10.51
C LEU A 821 0.87 21.55 11.50
N VAL A 822 1.86 21.17 12.31
CA VAL A 822 2.63 22.10 13.15
C VAL A 822 3.91 22.47 12.41
N THR A 823 4.21 23.75 12.34
CA THR A 823 5.45 24.24 11.72
C THR A 823 5.95 25.51 12.37
N HIS A 824 7.20 25.83 12.08
CA HIS A 824 7.84 27.11 12.37
C HIS A 824 8.40 27.78 11.10
N ASN A 825 8.11 27.23 9.91
CA ASN A 825 8.65 27.70 8.63
C ASN A 825 7.59 28.44 7.82
N ALA A 826 7.88 29.71 7.48
CA ALA A 826 6.97 30.56 6.72
C ALA A 826 6.60 30.00 5.34
N ASN A 827 7.50 29.26 4.67
CA ASN A 827 7.21 28.66 3.37
C ASN A 827 6.06 27.64 3.47
N VAL A 828 6.00 26.86 4.56
CA VAL A 828 4.95 25.85 4.76
C VAL A 828 3.61 26.50 5.09
N VAL A 829 3.60 27.67 5.73
CA VAL A 829 2.37 28.41 6.05
C VAL A 829 1.86 29.17 4.83
N VAL A 830 2.71 29.99 4.23
CA VAL A 830 2.34 30.97 3.20
C VAL A 830 2.31 30.32 1.81
N ASN A 831 3.38 29.66 1.39
CA ASN A 831 3.49 29.14 0.03
C ASN A 831 2.68 27.85 -0.18
N ALA A 832 2.33 27.13 0.89
CA ALA A 832 1.36 26.02 0.81
C ALA A 832 -0.10 26.49 0.79
N ASP A 833 -0.34 27.81 0.85
CA ASP A 833 -1.67 28.43 0.83
C ASP A 833 -2.58 27.85 1.92
N ALA A 834 -2.15 27.91 3.18
CA ALA A 834 -2.92 27.35 4.29
C ALA A 834 -4.30 28.04 4.41
N GLU A 835 -5.38 27.25 4.40
CA GLU A 835 -6.73 27.79 4.53
C GLU A 835 -7.01 28.30 5.94
N ASN A 836 -6.52 27.62 6.97
CA ASN A 836 -6.71 28.00 8.37
C ASN A 836 -5.39 27.96 9.13
N ILE A 837 -5.07 29.06 9.81
CA ILE A 837 -3.88 29.22 10.63
C ILE A 837 -4.30 29.35 12.07
N ILE A 838 -3.71 28.54 12.95
CA ILE A 838 -3.96 28.51 14.38
C ILE A 838 -2.72 29.08 15.08
N ILE A 839 -2.90 30.22 15.75
CA ILE A 839 -1.84 30.88 16.51
C ILE A 839 -1.89 30.39 17.94
N ALA A 840 -0.88 29.62 18.34
CA ALA A 840 -0.70 29.13 19.69
C ALA A 840 0.18 30.09 20.50
N HIS A 841 -0.31 30.53 21.66
CA HIS A 841 0.42 31.39 22.59
C HIS A 841 0.38 30.82 24.01
N GLN A 842 1.50 30.98 24.72
CA GLN A 842 1.58 30.65 26.14
C GLN A 842 1.95 31.89 26.94
N LYS A 843 1.24 32.10 28.05
CA LYS A 843 1.51 33.17 29.00
C LYS A 843 2.93 33.07 29.57
N GLY A 844 3.66 34.19 29.55
CA GLY A 844 5.03 34.30 30.07
C GLY A 844 6.15 34.03 29.06
N GLN A 845 5.84 33.80 27.78
CA GLN A 845 6.87 33.64 26.73
C GLN A 845 7.54 34.95 26.29
N ASN A 846 6.88 36.09 26.51
CA ASN A 846 7.37 37.41 26.12
C ASN A 846 7.48 38.30 27.36
N ASP A 847 8.38 39.29 27.33
CA ASP A 847 8.56 40.30 28.39
C ASP A 847 7.34 41.23 28.60
N LYS A 848 6.25 41.03 27.84
CA LYS A 848 5.01 41.81 27.91
C LYS A 848 4.00 41.07 28.78
N GLU A 849 3.51 41.73 29.84
CA GLU A 849 2.36 41.24 30.60
C GLU A 849 1.11 41.14 29.71
N THR A 850 0.64 39.92 29.44
CA THR A 850 -0.62 39.68 28.74
C THR A 850 -1.81 39.73 29.70
N SER A 851 -2.92 40.34 29.26
CA SER A 851 -4.20 40.33 29.98
C SER A 851 -4.97 39.02 29.82
N SER A 852 -4.51 38.06 29.01
CA SER A 852 -5.16 36.74 28.93
C SER A 852 -5.09 36.03 30.29
N ILE A 853 -6.24 35.48 30.69
CA ILE A 853 -6.38 34.68 31.91
C ILE A 853 -5.90 33.24 31.71
N TYR A 854 -5.74 32.81 30.45
CA TYR A 854 -5.39 31.44 30.11
C TYR A 854 -3.88 31.23 30.06
N THR A 855 -3.41 30.04 30.45
CA THR A 855 -1.98 29.69 30.34
C THR A 855 -1.62 29.36 28.90
N PHE A 856 -2.42 28.52 28.24
CA PHE A 856 -2.36 28.25 26.80
C PHE A 856 -3.61 28.80 26.13
N ASP A 857 -3.40 29.61 25.11
CA ASP A 857 -4.47 30.29 24.38
C ASP A 857 -4.26 30.15 22.88
N TYR A 858 -5.37 30.12 22.14
CA TYR A 858 -5.39 29.88 20.71
C TYR A 858 -6.39 30.81 20.02
N ILE A 859 -5.99 31.36 18.88
CA ILE A 859 -6.91 31.97 17.92
C ILE A 859 -6.66 31.35 16.55
N ASN A 860 -7.67 31.40 15.68
CA ASN A 860 -7.51 30.91 14.32
C ASN A 860 -8.27 31.77 13.31
N GLY A 861 -7.83 31.68 12.05
CA GLY A 861 -8.43 32.38 10.93
C GLY A 861 -7.64 32.20 9.63
N ALA A 862 -8.08 32.90 8.59
CA ALA A 862 -7.47 32.81 7.26
C ALA A 862 -6.24 33.71 7.13
N ILE A 863 -5.38 33.44 6.15
CA ILE A 863 -4.19 34.26 5.87
C ILE A 863 -4.55 35.69 5.44
N GLU A 864 -5.71 35.88 4.82
CA GLU A 864 -6.26 37.19 4.43
C GLU A 864 -6.84 37.99 5.61
N GLU A 865 -6.98 37.41 6.81
CA GLU A 865 -7.47 38.13 7.99
C GLU A 865 -6.40 39.10 8.50
N THR A 866 -6.60 40.39 8.24
CA THR A 866 -5.67 41.47 8.60
C THR A 866 -6.25 42.46 9.61
N LYS A 867 -5.42 42.83 10.57
CA LYS A 867 -5.65 43.92 11.52
C LYS A 867 -4.30 44.46 11.97
N GLN A 868 -4.06 45.75 11.74
CA GLN A 868 -2.83 46.41 12.19
C GLN A 868 -2.64 46.27 13.70
N TYR A 869 -1.38 46.19 14.13
CA TYR A 869 -1.03 46.05 15.53
C TYR A 869 -1.55 47.21 16.38
N ASP A 870 -2.47 46.90 17.29
CA ASP A 870 -3.01 47.82 18.28
C ASP A 870 -2.17 47.80 19.55
N LYS A 871 -1.42 48.88 19.78
CA LYS A 871 -0.56 49.04 20.95
C LYS A 871 -1.32 49.16 22.28
N SER A 872 -2.62 49.48 22.22
CA SER A 872 -3.45 49.62 23.42
C SER A 872 -4.01 48.28 23.92
N GLU A 873 -4.09 47.29 23.03
CA GLU A 873 -4.49 45.92 23.37
C GLU A 873 -3.34 45.18 24.06
N LYS A 874 -3.61 44.64 25.26
CA LYS A 874 -2.62 43.93 26.09
C LYS A 874 -2.63 42.44 25.84
N ASP A 875 -3.72 41.89 25.30
CA ASP A 875 -3.78 40.49 24.87
C ASP A 875 -3.12 40.36 23.49
N LEU A 876 -1.94 39.74 23.44
CA LEU A 876 -1.16 39.60 22.22
C LEU A 876 -1.99 39.01 21.08
N LEU A 877 -2.78 37.97 21.34
CA LEU A 877 -3.57 37.31 20.30
C LEU A 877 -4.61 38.27 19.70
N LYS A 878 -5.21 39.16 20.50
CA LYS A 878 -6.22 40.14 20.04
C LYS A 878 -5.63 41.40 19.42
N SER A 879 -4.33 41.64 19.63
CA SER A 879 -3.66 42.89 19.26
C SER A 879 -3.47 43.08 17.75
N MET A 880 -3.49 42.01 16.94
CA MET A 880 -3.28 42.06 15.49
C MET A 880 -4.02 40.94 14.76
N GLY A 881 -4.06 40.99 13.43
CA GLY A 881 -4.70 39.98 12.58
C GLY A 881 -3.83 38.74 12.38
N ILE A 882 -4.41 37.70 11.78
CA ILE A 882 -3.70 36.44 11.50
C ILE A 882 -2.51 36.67 10.57
N ARG A 883 -2.68 37.50 9.53
CA ARG A 883 -1.61 37.87 8.60
C ARG A 883 -0.40 38.48 9.33
N GLU A 884 -0.68 39.40 10.25
CA GLU A 884 0.36 40.07 11.03
C GLU A 884 1.03 39.13 12.05
N HIS A 885 0.26 38.23 12.69
CA HIS A 885 0.81 37.18 13.55
C HIS A 885 1.74 36.23 12.80
N ILE A 886 1.40 35.83 11.57
CA ILE A 886 2.28 35.01 10.73
C ILE A 886 3.60 35.75 10.51
N ALA A 887 3.55 37.01 10.05
CA ALA A 887 4.76 37.80 9.83
C ALA A 887 5.60 37.95 11.11
N ASP A 888 4.99 38.19 12.27
CA ASP A 888 5.70 38.31 13.55
C ASP A 888 6.40 36.99 13.96
N ILE A 889 5.68 35.87 13.89
CA ILE A 889 6.12 34.58 14.43
C ILE A 889 7.15 33.89 13.54
N VAL A 890 6.90 33.80 12.23
CA VAL A 890 7.73 33.00 11.32
C VAL A 890 8.73 33.84 10.51
N GLU A 891 8.50 35.15 10.38
CA GLU A 891 9.40 36.05 9.63
C GLU A 891 10.16 37.04 10.53
N GLY A 892 9.81 37.15 11.82
CA GLY A 892 10.40 38.10 12.76
C GLY A 892 9.86 39.53 12.62
N GLY A 893 8.67 39.66 12.03
CA GLY A 893 7.95 40.90 11.81
C GLY A 893 8.19 41.54 10.43
N GLU A 894 7.26 42.40 10.02
CA GLU A 894 7.28 43.10 8.72
C GLU A 894 8.59 43.90 8.52
N GLU A 895 9.10 44.53 9.57
CA GLU A 895 10.34 45.32 9.49
C GLU A 895 11.55 44.43 9.17
N ALA A 896 11.63 43.23 9.76
CA ALA A 896 12.70 42.28 9.50
C ALA A 896 12.65 41.77 8.06
N PHE A 897 11.44 41.46 7.56
CA PHE A 897 11.21 41.05 6.18
C PHE A 897 11.64 42.14 5.18
N ARG A 898 11.15 43.37 5.34
CA ARG A 898 11.51 44.51 4.47
C ARG A 898 13.00 44.85 4.54
N LYS A 899 13.65 44.67 5.69
CA LYS A 899 15.11 44.82 5.82
C LYS A 899 15.87 43.75 5.03
N ARG A 900 15.40 42.50 5.01
CA ARG A 900 15.98 41.43 4.18
C ARG A 900 15.81 41.73 2.70
N GLU A 901 14.60 42.07 2.27
CA GLU A 901 14.29 42.46 0.89
C GLU A 901 15.21 43.58 0.38
N LYS A 902 15.34 44.66 1.16
CA LYS A 902 16.26 45.77 0.86
C LYS A 902 17.72 45.34 0.77
N LYS A 903 18.17 44.43 1.63
CA LYS A 903 19.55 43.90 1.62
C LYS A 903 19.81 42.99 0.42
N TYR A 904 18.81 42.22 -0.01
CA TYR A 904 18.90 41.41 -1.23
C TYR A 904 18.84 42.25 -2.50
N GLY A 905 18.33 43.48 -2.41
CA GLY A 905 18.18 44.38 -3.55
C GLY A 905 17.05 43.96 -4.49
N PHE A 906 16.08 43.19 -3.99
CA PHE A 906 14.85 42.90 -4.73
C PHE A 906 14.05 44.19 -4.88
N LYS A 907 13.55 44.45 -6.09
CA LYS A 907 12.61 45.56 -6.34
C LYS A 907 11.20 44.98 -6.27
N SER A 908 10.39 45.53 -5.37
CA SER A 908 8.96 45.24 -5.29
C SER A 908 8.17 45.95 -6.38
#